data_AF-A0A7V2UGY0-F1
#
_entry.id   AF-A0A7V2UGY0-F1
#
_cell.length_a   1.000
_cell.length_b   1.000
_cell.length_c   1.000
_cell.angle_alpha   90.00
_cell.angle_beta   90.00
_cell.angle_gamma   90.00
#
_symmetry.space_group_name_H-M   'P 1'
#
loop_
_entity.id
_entity.type
_entity.pdbx_description
1 polymer ?
#
loop_
_entity_poly.entity_id
_entity_poly.type
_entity_poly.pdbx_seq_one_letter_code
_entity_poly.pdbx_strand_id
1 'polypeptide(L)'
;MTALRAAILGLVLAGVAVRAGQTPAPAEANPGAREAPLAQWRFETGTDGWESLDAQVARTHMKAHEGGYSLRVDVAFPRPASVFRRINLDFDRIGRIAYHVYVPPDAPESVKTMLFLKDKDGLWFQHLFEQSLERGVWNQVSLDIGPTSTRLRPSAHHRLWDSVVAHGMNQLGVKFFCDEAYKGAVYLDAVQGFPLRVEPEPLRIINLRQNRTEVGRYEKFEVTFDINRLVTNPFDPDHIKIDAIFHDPQNKAITVPAFYYQDYVRRIKNDREELVPVGAGTWKVRFAPVTTGPHTYYLRVNYTPERHRGGQPERELVTGKRAFLCVPSESKGFVRVCKKDPFYFAFDSGEWFYPIGHNIHSPNDDTPRAVNVQKFLGADILPDHGTFNYDHLFRKMGENGENCAEVWMCSWWLGLEWVKDWRHYNGLTRYNLHSAWRLDYLLDLAERHDLYLNLVIDNHGKCSTWCDPEWEDNPYNELNGGFLASPEDYYRIPMAKENHKKLLRYIIARWGYNPRLFGLELWSEIDLVGDSWNFHADPVTAAPKVQWHREMTEYLKQIDPWGHLVTTHFSTSYARIQPSLATLPGVDYLATDIYQMPLLKLVLASAQCFNAFGKPGLVTEYGGRSPFGDPPGILRAHVHAGIWATYMTHTAGTPLFWWHQFIESDNLYSHYKALAAFHKGEERRGEGLVQTVPTFPSPHYDLGALALQNPRKAYVWVFSRTSTETMPQTLPVFKKTSILLTNLTPGKYRVEVWDTWKGVILAQSELASDASTLTIPLPEFLCDCAVKVKLIP
;
A
#
# COMPACT_ATOMS: atom_id res chain seq x y z
N MET A 1 32.77 -71.09 -14.95
CA MET A 1 33.94 -71.17 -15.86
C MET A 1 34.87 -70.02 -15.54
N THR A 2 35.99 -70.34 -14.88
CA THR A 2 37.36 -69.87 -15.20
C THR A 2 37.53 -68.44 -15.72
N ALA A 3 38.08 -67.50 -14.95
CA ALA A 3 39.50 -67.36 -14.55
C ALA A 3 40.45 -66.94 -15.68
N LEU A 4 41.05 -65.74 -15.54
CA LEU A 4 42.44 -65.36 -15.87
C LEU A 4 42.60 -63.86 -15.54
N ARG A 5 43.60 -63.27 -14.85
CA ARG A 5 44.79 -63.62 -14.03
C ARG A 5 45.24 -62.24 -13.45
N ALA A 6 45.47 -62.06 -12.13
CA ALA A 6 46.79 -62.10 -11.42
C ALA A 6 47.92 -61.30 -12.13
N ALA A 7 48.72 -60.43 -11.52
CA ALA A 7 49.30 -60.29 -10.17
C ALA A 7 49.67 -58.80 -9.93
N ILE A 8 49.87 -58.26 -8.72
CA ILE A 8 51.03 -58.48 -7.81
C ILE A 8 50.63 -58.06 -6.37
N LEU A 9 51.07 -58.85 -5.40
CA LEU A 9 50.89 -58.69 -3.95
C LEU A 9 52.28 -58.69 -3.29
N GLY A 10 52.50 -57.90 -2.22
CA GLY A 10 53.57 -58.19 -1.26
C GLY A 10 54.02 -57.07 -0.31
N LEU A 11 53.54 -57.15 0.95
CA LEU A 11 54.23 -56.90 2.24
C LEU A 11 54.81 -55.48 2.54
N VAL A 12 54.62 -54.81 3.69
CA VAL A 12 54.81 -55.22 5.10
C VAL A 12 54.01 -54.31 6.07
N LEU A 13 53.53 -54.89 7.17
CA LEU A 13 52.92 -54.27 8.35
C LEU A 13 53.88 -53.40 9.19
N ALA A 14 53.45 -52.21 9.61
CA ALA A 14 53.90 -51.55 10.84
C ALA A 14 52.78 -50.63 11.36
N GLY A 15 52.36 -50.83 12.61
CA GLY A 15 51.25 -50.13 13.22
C GLY A 15 51.58 -48.72 13.68
N VAL A 16 50.55 -47.86 13.74
CA VAL A 16 50.52 -46.67 14.60
C VAL A 16 49.09 -46.45 15.07
N ALA A 17 48.93 -46.30 16.38
CA ALA A 17 47.68 -46.00 17.06
C ALA A 17 47.03 -44.71 16.54
N VAL A 18 45.71 -44.73 16.38
CA VAL A 18 44.89 -43.54 16.13
C VAL A 18 44.97 -42.63 17.35
N ARG A 19 45.73 -41.54 17.25
CA ARG A 19 45.61 -40.41 18.18
C ARG A 19 44.27 -39.73 17.92
N ALA A 20 43.44 -39.64 18.95
CA ALA A 20 42.34 -38.69 19.00
C ALA A 20 42.91 -37.28 18.73
N GLY A 21 42.55 -36.69 17.60
CA GLY A 21 42.89 -35.31 17.30
C GLY A 21 42.17 -34.42 18.31
N GLN A 22 42.93 -33.79 19.19
CA GLN A 22 42.45 -32.66 19.96
C GLN A 22 41.98 -31.59 18.98
N THR A 23 40.70 -31.26 19.03
CA THR A 23 40.18 -30.00 18.51
C THR A 23 41.06 -28.87 19.04
N PRO A 24 41.54 -27.94 18.19
CA PRO A 24 42.27 -26.79 18.71
C PRO A 24 41.32 -26.03 19.63
N ALA A 25 41.75 -25.83 20.88
CA ALA A 25 41.07 -24.96 21.81
C ALA A 25 40.85 -23.58 21.14
N PRO A 26 39.71 -22.91 21.38
CA PRO A 26 39.52 -21.55 20.90
C PRO A 26 40.70 -20.72 21.39
N ALA A 27 41.37 -20.03 20.48
CA ALA A 27 42.46 -19.13 20.83
C ALA A 27 41.93 -18.15 21.89
N GLU A 28 42.49 -18.22 23.10
CA GLU A 28 42.24 -17.23 24.14
C GLU A 28 42.58 -15.86 23.56
N ALA A 29 41.58 -14.98 23.52
CA ALA A 29 41.74 -13.62 23.06
C ALA A 29 42.81 -12.94 23.92
N ASN A 30 43.90 -12.51 23.28
CA ASN A 30 44.98 -11.78 23.93
C ASN A 30 44.41 -10.47 24.53
N PRO A 31 44.34 -10.31 25.87
CA PRO A 31 43.63 -9.19 26.50
C PRO A 31 44.26 -7.81 26.25
N GLY A 32 45.44 -7.76 25.59
CA GLY A 32 46.21 -6.54 25.34
C GLY A 32 46.21 -6.01 23.90
N ALA A 33 45.55 -6.68 22.93
CA ALA A 33 45.48 -6.15 21.57
C ALA A 33 44.44 -5.03 21.49
N ARG A 34 44.88 -3.78 21.25
CA ARG A 34 43.96 -2.65 21.00
C ARG A 34 43.09 -2.97 19.79
N GLU A 35 41.78 -3.04 19.99
CA GLU A 35 40.80 -3.30 18.94
C GLU A 35 40.83 -2.17 17.90
N ALA A 36 41.07 -2.52 16.63
CA ALA A 36 41.17 -1.54 15.55
C ALA A 36 39.79 -0.96 15.21
N PRO A 37 39.65 0.38 15.07
CA PRO A 37 38.39 0.99 14.68
C PRO A 37 38.02 0.67 13.23
N LEU A 38 36.71 0.50 12.95
CA LEU A 38 36.16 0.38 11.59
C LEU A 38 36.13 1.73 10.86
N ALA A 39 35.99 2.81 11.62
CA ALA A 39 36.00 4.18 11.12
C ALA A 39 36.73 5.07 12.11
N GLN A 40 37.52 6.01 11.60
CA GLN A 40 38.26 6.95 12.44
C GLN A 40 38.46 8.31 11.75
N TRP A 41 38.31 9.37 12.54
CA TRP A 41 38.57 10.76 12.16
C TRP A 41 39.57 11.38 13.13
N ARG A 42 40.68 11.88 12.58
CA ARG A 42 41.83 12.46 13.33
C ARG A 42 42.17 13.87 12.85
N PHE A 43 41.41 14.43 11.92
CA PHE A 43 41.57 15.79 11.43
C PHE A 43 42.93 16.05 10.76
N GLU A 44 43.50 15.01 10.15
CA GLU A 44 44.78 15.07 9.42
C GLU A 44 44.64 15.77 8.06
N THR A 45 43.42 15.81 7.52
CA THR A 45 43.10 16.39 6.21
C THR A 45 42.01 17.45 6.35
N GLY A 46 42.30 18.53 7.08
CA GLY A 46 41.34 19.61 7.32
C GLY A 46 40.41 19.30 8.48
N THR A 47 39.10 19.53 8.31
CA THR A 47 38.09 19.17 9.31
C THR A 47 37.61 17.73 9.17
N ASP A 48 38.17 16.94 8.25
CA ASP A 48 37.66 15.63 7.88
C ASP A 48 36.14 15.68 7.65
N GLY A 49 35.63 16.67 6.90
CA GLY A 49 34.19 16.79 6.59
C GLY A 49 33.27 16.98 7.79
N TRP A 50 33.81 17.27 8.99
CA TRP A 50 33.01 17.73 10.12
C TRP A 50 32.64 19.19 9.93
N GLU A 51 31.37 19.48 10.14
CA GLU A 51 30.75 20.78 9.95
C GLU A 51 29.87 21.14 11.14
N SER A 52 29.44 22.41 11.20
CA SER A 52 28.52 22.93 12.21
C SER A 52 27.58 23.95 11.60
N LEU A 53 26.34 23.97 12.08
CA LEU A 53 25.37 25.03 11.76
C LEU A 53 25.37 26.15 12.80
N ASP A 54 25.94 25.89 13.99
CA ASP A 54 25.81 26.75 15.17
C ASP A 54 27.16 27.35 15.64
N ALA A 55 28.27 26.88 15.06
CA ALA A 55 29.63 27.22 15.47
C ALA A 55 30.58 27.32 14.27
N GLN A 56 31.68 28.07 14.45
CA GLN A 56 32.81 27.97 13.54
C GLN A 56 33.66 26.75 13.91
N VAL A 57 34.09 26.01 12.89
CA VAL A 57 34.97 24.86 13.07
C VAL A 57 36.26 25.04 12.29
N ALA A 58 37.38 24.68 12.89
CA ALA A 58 38.69 24.78 12.28
C ALA A 58 39.60 23.65 12.73
N ARG A 59 40.56 23.27 11.89
CA ARG A 59 41.62 22.34 12.27
C ARG A 59 42.64 23.06 13.15
N THR A 60 43.17 22.39 14.17
CA THR A 60 44.23 22.94 15.04
C THR A 60 45.32 21.91 15.34
N HIS A 61 46.47 22.36 15.82
CA HIS A 61 47.60 21.52 16.20
C HIS A 61 47.50 20.90 17.61
N MET A 62 46.40 21.13 18.32
CA MET A 62 46.12 20.41 19.57
C MET A 62 45.76 18.97 19.27
N LYS A 63 46.05 18.06 20.20
CA LYS A 63 45.81 16.61 20.02
C LYS A 63 45.66 15.87 21.34
N ALA A 64 44.83 14.83 21.34
CA ALA A 64 44.57 13.99 22.52
C ALA A 64 45.70 13.00 22.80
N HIS A 65 46.09 12.20 21.79
CA HIS A 65 47.13 11.17 21.96
C HIS A 65 47.75 10.71 20.63
N GLU A 66 46.95 10.44 19.60
CA GLU A 66 47.42 9.92 18.30
C GLU A 66 47.02 10.85 17.15
N GLY A 67 47.95 11.13 16.24
CA GLY A 67 47.76 12.14 15.18
C GLY A 67 48.47 13.46 15.48
N GLY A 68 48.31 14.44 14.60
CA GLY A 68 48.91 15.76 14.70
C GLY A 68 47.94 16.91 14.99
N TYR A 69 46.63 16.64 14.95
CA TYR A 69 45.61 17.68 14.85
C TYR A 69 44.30 17.31 15.54
N SER A 70 43.47 18.32 15.80
CA SER A 70 42.12 18.18 16.32
C SER A 70 41.16 19.19 15.67
N LEU A 71 39.87 18.98 15.84
CA LEU A 71 38.84 19.95 15.45
C LEU A 71 38.59 20.94 16.58
N ARG A 72 38.87 22.21 16.36
CA ARG A 72 38.38 23.31 17.20
C ARG A 72 36.94 23.61 16.86
N VAL A 73 36.14 23.81 17.90
CA VAL A 73 34.73 24.19 17.83
C VAL A 73 34.57 25.45 18.66
N ASP A 74 34.25 26.58 18.01
CA ASP A 74 34.03 27.84 18.70
C ASP A 74 32.65 27.83 19.38
N VAL A 75 32.64 27.97 20.71
CA VAL A 75 31.44 27.91 21.53
C VAL A 75 31.09 29.29 22.10
N ALA A 76 29.80 29.53 22.27
CA ALA A 76 29.25 30.75 22.86
C ALA A 76 28.12 30.39 23.83
N PHE A 77 28.48 29.73 24.92
CA PHE A 77 27.54 29.28 25.96
C PHE A 77 26.81 30.47 26.60
N PRO A 78 25.53 30.31 26.99
CA PRO A 78 24.80 29.05 27.11
C PRO A 78 24.19 28.50 25.80
N ARG A 79 24.40 29.18 24.66
CA ARG A 79 24.00 28.62 23.37
C ARG A 79 24.83 27.37 23.08
N PRO A 80 24.20 26.20 22.88
CA PRO A 80 24.95 24.99 22.60
C PRO A 80 25.59 25.05 21.21
N ALA A 81 26.68 24.32 21.03
CA ALA A 81 27.37 24.17 19.75
C ALA A 81 27.36 22.70 19.34
N SER A 82 27.00 22.41 18.10
CA SER A 82 26.96 21.03 17.58
C SER A 82 27.92 20.90 16.40
N VAL A 83 28.71 19.83 16.37
CA VAL A 83 29.47 19.43 15.18
C VAL A 83 28.98 18.07 14.71
N PHE A 84 28.97 17.86 13.40
CA PHE A 84 28.54 16.59 12.84
C PHE A 84 29.25 16.29 11.54
N ARG A 85 29.16 15.03 11.13
CA ARG A 85 29.61 14.54 9.85
C ARG A 85 28.52 13.67 9.23
N ARG A 86 28.29 13.85 7.93
CA ARG A 86 27.53 12.90 7.12
C ARG A 86 28.42 11.70 6.80
N ILE A 87 27.92 10.51 7.09
CA ILE A 87 28.69 9.27 7.06
C ILE A 87 27.93 8.25 6.21
N ASN A 88 28.66 7.60 5.31
CA ASN A 88 28.20 6.40 4.61
C ASN A 88 28.87 5.18 5.24
N LEU A 89 28.34 4.73 6.37
CA LEU A 89 28.87 3.64 7.17
C LEU A 89 27.70 2.80 7.67
N ASP A 90 27.85 1.49 7.61
CA ASP A 90 26.88 0.56 8.19
C ASP A 90 26.96 0.65 9.71
N PHE A 91 26.17 1.53 10.35
CA PHE A 91 26.20 1.72 11.80
C PHE A 91 25.76 0.47 12.58
N ASP A 92 25.03 -0.44 11.93
CA ASP A 92 24.73 -1.77 12.46
C ASP A 92 25.99 -2.67 12.62
N ARG A 93 27.16 -2.25 12.11
CA ARG A 93 28.48 -2.87 12.32
C ARG A 93 29.25 -2.25 13.46
N ILE A 94 28.76 -1.15 14.04
CA ILE A 94 29.45 -0.43 15.10
C ILE A 94 28.78 -0.78 16.43
N GLY A 95 29.56 -1.36 17.35
CA GLY A 95 29.08 -1.59 18.72
C GLY A 95 29.31 -0.38 19.60
N ARG A 96 30.34 0.42 19.31
CA ARG A 96 30.75 1.50 20.20
C ARG A 96 31.34 2.67 19.43
N ILE A 97 31.00 3.88 19.85
CA ILE A 97 31.69 5.10 19.42
C ILE A 97 32.52 5.63 20.57
N ALA A 98 33.73 6.12 20.30
CA ALA A 98 34.52 6.89 21.25
C ALA A 98 35.07 8.16 20.59
N TYR A 99 35.30 9.18 21.39
CA TYR A 99 35.90 10.45 20.96
C TYR A 99 36.58 11.14 22.15
N HIS A 100 37.47 12.07 21.87
CA HIS A 100 38.16 12.85 22.90
C HIS A 100 37.74 14.32 22.84
N VAL A 101 37.53 14.93 24.00
CA VAL A 101 37.17 16.35 24.12
C VAL A 101 38.14 17.07 25.05
N TYR A 102 38.77 18.13 24.57
CA TYR A 102 39.54 19.05 25.41
C TYR A 102 38.69 20.27 25.77
N VAL A 103 38.61 20.54 27.06
CA VAL A 103 37.98 21.76 27.60
C VAL A 103 39.09 22.65 28.16
N PRO A 104 39.28 23.88 27.65
CA PRO A 104 40.31 24.78 28.15
C PRO A 104 40.19 25.10 29.66
N PRO A 105 41.30 25.37 30.36
CA PRO A 105 41.29 25.73 31.79
C PRO A 105 40.42 26.94 32.15
N ASP A 106 40.26 27.88 31.21
CA ASP A 106 39.47 29.10 31.34
C ASP A 106 37.97 28.91 31.02
N ALA A 107 37.57 27.73 30.55
CA ALA A 107 36.16 27.40 30.36
C ALA A 107 35.46 27.09 31.73
N PRO A 108 34.12 27.12 31.79
CA PRO A 108 33.37 26.75 32.99
C PRO A 108 33.52 25.26 33.36
N GLU A 109 33.31 24.92 34.63
CA GLU A 109 33.39 23.53 35.13
C GLU A 109 32.16 22.68 34.75
N SER A 110 31.10 23.32 34.25
CA SER A 110 29.83 22.67 33.90
C SER A 110 29.69 22.29 32.41
N VAL A 111 30.78 22.38 31.63
CA VAL A 111 30.78 21.98 30.21
C VAL A 111 30.52 20.49 30.07
N LYS A 112 29.52 20.13 29.29
CA LYS A 112 29.09 18.75 29.02
C LYS A 112 29.06 18.45 27.53
N THR A 113 28.94 17.17 27.21
CA THR A 113 28.84 16.69 25.83
C THR A 113 27.70 15.70 25.62
N MET A 114 27.28 15.55 24.38
CA MET A 114 26.22 14.64 23.94
C MET A 114 26.60 14.07 22.58
N LEU A 115 26.44 12.77 22.40
CA LEU A 115 26.53 12.13 21.08
C LEU A 115 25.12 12.03 20.49
N PHE A 116 24.99 12.30 19.20
CA PHE A 116 23.74 12.06 18.46
C PHE A 116 23.95 11.38 17.11
N LEU A 117 22.92 10.68 16.67
CA LEU A 117 22.80 10.02 15.36
C LEU A 117 21.50 10.48 14.69
N LYS A 118 21.52 10.66 13.37
CA LYS A 118 20.33 10.94 12.57
C LYS A 118 20.27 10.09 11.31
N ASP A 119 19.07 9.75 10.88
CA ASP A 119 18.83 9.23 9.53
C ASP A 119 18.63 10.38 8.52
N LYS A 120 18.44 9.99 7.26
CA LYS A 120 18.22 10.93 6.14
C LYS A 120 16.97 11.80 6.30
N ASP A 121 15.97 11.34 7.04
CA ASP A 121 14.69 12.03 7.24
C ASP A 121 14.68 12.85 8.54
N GLY A 122 15.81 12.87 9.28
CA GLY A 122 16.01 13.64 10.51
C GLY A 122 15.54 12.94 11.78
N LEU A 123 15.23 11.64 11.75
CA LEU A 123 14.91 10.85 12.94
C LEU A 123 16.14 10.82 13.85
N TRP A 124 16.01 11.32 15.08
CA TRP A 124 17.13 11.71 15.93
C TRP A 124 17.25 10.81 17.16
N PHE A 125 18.40 10.15 17.31
CA PHE A 125 18.80 9.46 18.55
C PHE A 125 19.97 10.17 19.24
N GLN A 126 19.96 10.23 20.58
CA GLN A 126 21.01 10.91 21.34
C GLN A 126 21.30 10.29 22.71
N HIS A 127 22.49 10.56 23.21
CA HIS A 127 22.90 10.25 24.58
C HIS A 127 23.63 11.44 25.21
N LEU A 128 23.04 11.98 26.27
CA LEU A 128 23.61 13.03 27.09
C LEU A 128 24.56 12.42 28.14
N PHE A 129 25.81 12.86 28.15
CA PHE A 129 26.74 12.52 29.23
C PHE A 129 26.56 13.52 30.37
N GLU A 130 25.99 13.07 31.49
CA GLU A 130 25.63 13.95 32.60
C GLU A 130 26.83 14.51 33.37
N GLN A 131 27.96 13.81 33.31
CA GLN A 131 29.23 14.21 33.91
C GLN A 131 29.83 15.38 33.13
N SER A 132 30.23 16.42 33.84
CA SER A 132 31.02 17.50 33.27
C SER A 132 32.38 16.99 32.83
N LEU A 133 32.90 17.60 31.76
CA LEU A 133 34.24 17.36 31.26
C LEU A 133 35.26 18.09 32.13
N GLU A 134 36.37 17.44 32.46
CA GLU A 134 37.45 18.03 33.23
C GLU A 134 38.22 19.06 32.39
N ARG A 135 38.55 20.19 33.01
CA ARG A 135 39.23 21.32 32.35
C ARG A 135 40.74 21.09 32.29
N GLY A 136 41.37 21.60 31.24
CA GLY A 136 42.82 21.52 31.03
C GLY A 136 43.32 20.14 30.61
N VAL A 137 42.43 19.17 30.39
CA VAL A 137 42.78 17.80 30.00
C VAL A 137 41.91 17.31 28.85
N TRP A 138 42.37 16.24 28.18
CA TRP A 138 41.59 15.52 27.18
C TRP A 138 40.72 14.47 27.86
N ASN A 139 39.42 14.62 27.73
CA ASN A 139 38.40 13.73 28.26
C ASN A 139 38.09 12.66 27.22
N GLN A 140 38.26 11.37 27.54
CA GLN A 140 37.80 10.29 26.67
C GLN A 140 36.33 9.98 26.96
N VAL A 141 35.51 10.06 25.92
CA VAL A 141 34.07 9.77 25.98
C VAL A 141 33.77 8.56 25.11
N SER A 142 32.94 7.64 25.59
CA SER A 142 32.54 6.46 24.82
C SER A 142 31.10 6.05 25.08
N LEU A 143 30.43 5.59 24.01
CA LEU A 143 29.04 5.14 24.03
C LEU A 143 28.91 3.79 23.33
N ASP A 144 28.26 2.84 23.99
CA ASP A 144 27.71 1.66 23.35
C ASP A 144 26.51 2.05 22.49
N ILE A 145 26.63 1.85 21.18
CA ILE A 145 25.61 2.11 20.18
C ILE A 145 25.17 0.82 19.47
N GLY A 146 25.53 -0.34 20.02
CA GLY A 146 25.09 -1.61 19.48
C GLY A 146 23.56 -1.67 19.35
N PRO A 147 23.01 -2.48 18.45
CA PRO A 147 21.56 -2.54 18.20
C PRO A 147 20.68 -2.88 19.41
N THR A 148 21.25 -3.42 20.48
CA THR A 148 20.56 -3.72 21.75
C THR A 148 20.79 -2.67 22.85
N SER A 149 21.53 -1.60 22.54
CA SER A 149 21.84 -0.53 23.48
C SER A 149 20.59 0.24 23.88
N THR A 150 20.39 0.39 25.18
CA THR A 150 19.32 1.23 25.75
C THR A 150 19.77 2.66 26.02
N ARG A 151 21.01 3.00 25.67
CA ARG A 151 21.60 4.32 25.98
C ARG A 151 21.21 5.40 24.98
N LEU A 152 20.95 5.04 23.73
CA LEU A 152 20.49 5.96 22.70
C LEU A 152 18.99 6.21 22.87
N ARG A 153 18.65 7.44 23.24
CA ARG A 153 17.27 7.87 23.45
C ARG A 153 16.75 8.62 22.24
N PRO A 154 15.49 8.39 21.83
CA PRO A 154 14.87 9.15 20.75
C PRO A 154 14.66 10.62 21.17
N SER A 155 14.70 11.52 20.20
CA SER A 155 14.41 12.95 20.38
C SER A 155 13.23 13.36 19.49
N ALA A 156 12.16 13.88 20.09
CA ALA A 156 10.90 14.25 19.43
C ALA A 156 10.09 13.09 18.79
N HIS A 157 10.44 11.83 19.06
CA HIS A 157 9.68 10.63 18.69
C HIS A 157 9.76 9.54 19.76
N HIS A 158 9.11 8.39 19.53
CA HIS A 158 9.02 7.28 20.48
C HIS A 158 9.59 5.95 19.95
N ARG A 159 10.21 5.95 18.75
CA ARG A 159 10.92 4.80 18.20
C ARG A 159 12.08 4.37 19.09
N LEU A 160 12.22 3.07 19.34
CA LEU A 160 13.36 2.50 20.05
C LEU A 160 14.52 2.22 19.09
N TRP A 161 15.74 2.23 19.62
CA TRP A 161 16.94 1.88 18.87
C TRP A 161 16.97 0.37 18.59
N ASP A 162 17.18 -0.02 17.33
CA ASP A 162 17.28 -1.41 16.88
C ASP A 162 18.23 -1.51 15.65
N SER A 163 18.43 -2.71 15.11
CA SER A 163 19.35 -2.93 13.99
C SER A 163 18.90 -2.29 12.67
N VAL A 164 17.57 -2.22 12.44
CA VAL A 164 17.00 -1.60 11.24
C VAL A 164 17.17 -0.09 11.29
N VAL A 165 16.95 0.50 12.47
CA VAL A 165 17.22 1.92 12.76
C VAL A 165 18.70 2.23 12.58
N ALA A 166 19.57 1.43 13.19
CA ALA A 166 21.01 1.63 13.10
C ALA A 166 21.48 1.66 11.64
N HIS A 167 21.04 0.69 10.82
CA HIS A 167 21.38 0.63 9.40
C HIS A 167 20.99 1.90 8.61
N GLY A 168 19.90 2.58 9.00
CA GLY A 168 19.42 3.78 8.33
C GLY A 168 20.11 5.09 8.73
N MET A 169 20.98 5.08 9.75
CA MET A 169 21.66 6.30 10.20
C MET A 169 22.73 6.73 9.19
N ASN A 170 22.78 8.03 8.88
CA ASN A 170 23.76 8.59 7.94
C ASN A 170 24.46 9.84 8.47
N GLN A 171 24.22 10.21 9.73
CA GLN A 171 24.83 11.36 10.37
C GLN A 171 25.22 11.01 11.80
N LEU A 172 26.45 11.36 12.17
CA LEU A 172 26.98 11.32 13.54
C LEU A 172 27.34 12.73 13.96
N GLY A 173 27.02 13.10 15.20
CA GLY A 173 27.47 14.36 15.75
C GLY A 173 27.72 14.35 17.23
N VAL A 174 28.43 15.39 17.66
CA VAL A 174 28.76 15.69 19.04
C VAL A 174 28.29 17.10 19.33
N LYS A 175 27.60 17.28 20.46
CA LYS A 175 27.09 18.57 20.91
C LYS A 175 27.71 18.94 22.25
N PHE A 176 28.02 20.21 22.42
CA PHE A 176 28.58 20.79 23.63
C PHE A 176 27.64 21.85 24.18
N PHE A 177 27.48 21.88 25.50
CA PHE A 177 26.62 22.85 26.19
C PHE A 177 27.09 23.03 27.63
N CYS A 178 26.70 24.16 28.20
CA CYS A 178 27.09 24.64 29.52
C CYS A 178 26.06 25.71 29.91
N ASP A 179 25.61 25.71 31.15
CA ASP A 179 24.63 26.69 31.63
C ASP A 179 25.28 28.06 31.91
N GLU A 180 26.59 28.07 32.16
CA GLU A 180 27.38 29.27 32.39
C GLU A 180 27.82 29.94 31.08
N ALA A 181 27.88 31.26 31.09
CA ALA A 181 28.32 32.04 29.93
C ALA A 181 29.82 31.86 29.68
N TYR A 182 30.17 31.50 28.45
CA TYR A 182 31.55 31.37 28.02
C TYR A 182 31.66 31.51 26.51
N LYS A 183 32.64 32.30 26.06
CA LYS A 183 32.95 32.47 24.65
C LYS A 183 34.40 32.07 24.44
N GLY A 184 34.61 30.97 23.72
CA GLY A 184 35.93 30.40 23.51
C GLY A 184 35.85 29.18 22.62
N ALA A 185 36.69 28.19 22.86
CA ALA A 185 36.69 26.95 22.09
C ALA A 185 36.64 25.71 22.98
N VAL A 186 36.13 24.63 22.40
CA VAL A 186 36.37 23.25 22.83
C VAL A 186 36.98 22.49 21.66
N TYR A 187 37.67 21.39 21.92
CA TYR A 187 38.37 20.66 20.87
C TYR A 187 37.93 19.20 20.85
N LEU A 188 37.61 18.68 19.67
CA LEU A 188 37.21 17.30 19.43
C LEU A 188 38.32 16.58 18.66
N ASP A 189 38.69 15.39 19.11
CA ASP A 189 39.74 14.57 18.47
C ASP A 189 39.38 13.08 18.50
N ALA A 190 40.01 12.30 17.63
CA ALA A 190 39.97 10.84 17.57
C ALA A 190 38.55 10.26 17.69
N VAL A 191 37.62 10.74 16.85
CA VAL A 191 36.29 10.14 16.76
C VAL A 191 36.41 8.79 16.06
N GLN A 192 36.00 7.72 16.74
CA GLN A 192 36.24 6.33 16.33
C GLN A 192 34.98 5.47 16.50
N GLY A 193 34.66 4.67 15.49
CA GLY A 193 33.66 3.60 15.55
C GLY A 193 34.34 2.23 15.67
N PHE A 194 34.01 1.48 16.71
CA PHE A 194 34.56 0.14 16.98
C PHE A 194 33.56 -0.95 16.57
N PRO A 195 34.06 -2.09 16.07
CA PRO A 195 33.20 -3.16 15.56
C PRO A 195 32.23 -3.69 16.61
N LEU A 196 31.01 -4.00 16.17
CA LEU A 196 30.01 -4.69 16.97
C LEU A 196 30.46 -6.14 17.20
N ARG A 197 30.51 -6.56 18.46
CA ARG A 197 30.70 -7.96 18.82
C ARG A 197 29.34 -8.60 19.02
N VAL A 198 29.02 -9.58 18.19
CA VAL A 198 27.82 -10.39 18.31
C VAL A 198 28.24 -11.77 18.77
N GLU A 199 27.81 -12.14 19.97
CA GLU A 199 28.07 -13.48 20.48
C GLU A 199 27.29 -14.52 19.65
N PRO A 200 27.88 -15.68 19.32
CA PRO A 200 27.17 -16.73 18.60
C PRO A 200 26.05 -17.32 19.46
N GLU A 201 24.80 -17.01 19.12
CA GLU A 201 23.63 -17.60 19.79
C GLU A 201 22.73 -18.41 18.84
N PRO A 202 22.07 -19.48 19.31
CA PRO A 202 21.08 -20.22 18.51
C PRO A 202 19.94 -19.31 18.02
N LEU A 203 19.36 -19.63 16.87
CA LEU A 203 18.23 -18.85 16.33
C LEU A 203 17.00 -19.10 17.21
N ARG A 204 16.33 -18.02 17.63
CA ARG A 204 15.17 -18.07 18.51
C ARG A 204 14.16 -17.01 18.09
N ILE A 205 12.90 -17.36 18.25
CA ILE A 205 11.79 -16.41 18.32
C ILE A 205 11.60 -16.02 19.78
N ILE A 206 11.45 -14.72 20.04
CA ILE A 206 11.23 -14.14 21.36
C ILE A 206 9.93 -13.31 21.34
N ASN A 207 9.37 -13.03 22.53
CA ASN A 207 8.15 -12.22 22.68
C ASN A 207 6.93 -12.70 21.87
N LEU A 208 6.84 -14.00 21.57
CA LEU A 208 5.77 -14.59 20.77
C LEU A 208 4.42 -14.54 21.49
N ARG A 209 3.55 -13.67 21.00
CA ARG A 209 2.20 -13.41 21.51
C ARG A 209 1.16 -13.47 20.39
N GLN A 210 -0.03 -13.94 20.71
CA GLN A 210 -1.22 -13.86 19.84
C GLN A 210 -2.20 -12.86 20.45
N ASN A 211 -2.94 -12.11 19.62
CA ASN A 211 -3.86 -11.07 20.08
C ASN A 211 -5.10 -11.63 20.78
N ARG A 212 -5.52 -12.85 20.43
CA ARG A 212 -6.73 -13.52 20.91
C ARG A 212 -6.54 -15.04 20.94
N THR A 213 -7.35 -15.74 21.72
CA THR A 213 -7.47 -17.22 21.68
C THR A 213 -8.73 -17.68 20.94
N GLU A 214 -9.65 -16.77 20.66
CA GLU A 214 -10.89 -16.96 19.92
C GLU A 214 -11.11 -15.76 18.99
N VAL A 215 -11.48 -16.01 17.73
CA VAL A 215 -11.82 -14.99 16.73
C VAL A 215 -13.01 -15.46 15.88
N GLY A 216 -13.83 -14.53 15.41
CA GLY A 216 -14.89 -14.84 14.45
C GLY A 216 -14.32 -15.26 13.09
N ARG A 217 -15.10 -16.03 12.32
CA ARG A 217 -14.78 -16.34 10.92
C ARG A 217 -14.56 -15.04 10.14
N TYR A 218 -13.52 -14.99 9.33
CA TYR A 218 -13.06 -13.80 8.58
C TYR A 218 -12.52 -12.63 9.43
N GLU A 219 -12.49 -12.72 10.75
CA GLU A 219 -11.91 -11.69 11.61
C GLU A 219 -10.38 -11.82 11.73
N LYS A 220 -9.73 -10.74 12.15
CA LYS A 220 -8.27 -10.66 12.32
C LYS A 220 -7.76 -11.49 13.51
N PHE A 221 -7.09 -12.59 13.22
CA PHE A 221 -6.11 -13.20 14.13
C PHE A 221 -4.72 -12.63 13.85
N GLU A 222 -4.01 -12.16 14.89
CA GLU A 222 -2.68 -11.57 14.75
C GLU A 222 -1.69 -12.18 15.75
N VAL A 223 -0.51 -12.54 15.24
CA VAL A 223 0.64 -12.97 16.03
C VAL A 223 1.71 -11.89 15.94
N THR A 224 2.31 -11.52 17.06
CA THR A 224 3.45 -10.60 17.13
C THR A 224 4.62 -11.29 17.82
N PHE A 225 5.83 -11.08 17.32
CA PHE A 225 7.04 -11.70 17.84
C PHE A 225 8.28 -10.97 17.34
N ASP A 226 9.42 -11.26 17.95
CA ASP A 226 10.74 -10.80 17.48
C ASP A 226 11.65 -11.99 17.27
N ILE A 227 12.82 -11.76 16.65
CA ILE A 227 13.87 -12.76 16.50
C ILE A 227 15.16 -12.24 17.14
N ASN A 228 15.97 -13.13 17.71
CA ASN A 228 17.30 -12.77 18.26
C ASN A 228 18.35 -12.66 17.15
N ARG A 229 18.02 -11.94 16.08
CA ARG A 229 18.92 -11.69 14.95
C ARG A 229 18.92 -10.22 14.60
N LEU A 230 20.11 -9.74 14.30
CA LEU A 230 20.28 -8.44 13.68
C LEU A 230 19.85 -8.55 12.23
N VAL A 231 18.82 -7.79 11.88
CA VAL A 231 18.27 -7.72 10.54
C VAL A 231 18.42 -6.28 10.06
N THR A 232 18.93 -6.14 8.84
CA THR A 232 19.33 -4.89 8.20
C THR A 232 18.36 -4.53 7.08
N ASN A 233 17.97 -5.52 6.27
CA ASN A 233 16.78 -5.45 5.44
C ASN A 233 15.72 -6.49 5.87
N PRO A 234 14.68 -6.11 6.63
CA PRO A 234 13.65 -7.05 7.07
C PRO A 234 12.62 -7.38 5.99
N PHE A 235 12.78 -6.83 4.79
CA PHE A 235 11.82 -6.98 3.69
C PHE A 235 12.29 -7.96 2.61
N ASP A 236 13.55 -8.40 2.66
CA ASP A 236 14.11 -9.31 1.67
C ASP A 236 13.99 -10.79 2.12
N PRO A 237 13.09 -11.59 1.49
CA PRO A 237 12.93 -12.99 1.84
C PRO A 237 14.16 -13.86 1.49
N ASP A 238 15.12 -13.39 0.70
CA ASP A 238 16.36 -14.12 0.43
C ASP A 238 17.31 -14.11 1.65
N HIS A 239 17.12 -13.15 2.56
CA HIS A 239 17.89 -13.00 3.79
C HIS A 239 17.12 -13.41 5.03
N ILE A 240 15.83 -13.05 5.11
CA ILE A 240 14.97 -13.41 6.23
C ILE A 240 13.56 -13.71 5.73
N LYS A 241 13.24 -15.01 5.65
CA LYS A 241 11.90 -15.48 5.32
C LYS A 241 11.26 -16.10 6.54
N ILE A 242 10.18 -15.49 7.00
CA ILE A 242 9.37 -16.02 8.09
C ILE A 242 7.97 -16.27 7.55
N ASP A 243 7.49 -17.51 7.73
CA ASP A 243 6.14 -17.94 7.36
C ASP A 243 5.45 -18.55 8.59
N ALA A 244 4.16 -18.27 8.75
CA ALA A 244 3.29 -19.01 9.63
C ALA A 244 2.59 -20.12 8.85
N ILE A 245 2.60 -21.33 9.39
CA ILE A 245 1.88 -22.47 8.84
C ILE A 245 0.67 -22.71 9.73
N PHE A 246 -0.50 -22.32 9.25
CA PHE A 246 -1.79 -22.57 9.88
C PHE A 246 -2.33 -23.93 9.43
N HIS A 247 -3.04 -24.61 10.32
CA HIS A 247 -3.85 -25.78 10.01
C HIS A 247 -5.29 -25.48 10.38
N ASP A 248 -6.19 -25.67 9.42
CA ASP A 248 -7.63 -25.61 9.65
C ASP A 248 -8.12 -26.83 10.46
N PRO A 249 -9.42 -26.90 10.83
CA PRO A 249 -9.98 -28.01 11.59
C PRO A 249 -9.94 -29.36 10.83
N GLN A 250 -9.74 -29.33 9.51
CA GLN A 250 -9.53 -30.49 8.64
C GLN A 250 -8.04 -30.81 8.44
N ASN A 251 -7.15 -30.12 9.18
CA ASN A 251 -5.70 -30.24 9.14
C ASN A 251 -5.06 -29.81 7.80
N LYS A 252 -5.77 -29.06 6.95
CA LYS A 252 -5.23 -28.48 5.72
C LYS A 252 -4.25 -27.38 6.08
N ALA A 253 -3.03 -27.47 5.56
CA ALA A 253 -2.00 -26.46 5.77
C ALA A 253 -2.27 -25.20 4.92
N ILE A 254 -2.10 -24.03 5.54
CA ILE A 254 -2.21 -22.71 4.92
C ILE A 254 -0.97 -21.92 5.33
N THR A 255 -0.15 -21.54 4.34
CA THR A 255 1.07 -20.77 4.57
C THR A 255 0.75 -19.29 4.44
N VAL A 256 1.13 -18.50 5.45
CA VAL A 256 1.00 -17.04 5.44
C VAL A 256 2.34 -16.41 5.77
N PRO A 257 2.91 -15.59 4.87
CA PRO A 257 4.06 -14.75 5.16
C PRO A 257 3.91 -13.90 6.43
N ALA A 258 4.96 -13.83 7.25
CA ALA A 258 5.11 -12.75 8.21
C ALA A 258 5.64 -11.48 7.52
N PHE A 259 5.43 -10.33 8.16
CA PHE A 259 5.91 -9.03 7.72
C PHE A 259 6.51 -8.22 8.86
N TYR A 260 7.41 -7.29 8.53
CA TYR A 260 7.98 -6.35 9.49
C TYR A 260 7.08 -5.14 9.69
N TYR A 261 6.93 -4.70 10.93
CA TYR A 261 5.97 -3.69 11.35
C TYR A 261 6.62 -2.66 12.26
N GLN A 262 6.23 -1.40 12.06
CA GLN A 262 6.52 -0.27 12.92
C GLN A 262 5.17 0.41 13.24
N ASP A 263 4.92 0.67 14.52
CA ASP A 263 3.75 1.42 14.93
C ASP A 263 4.00 2.93 14.87
N TYR A 264 2.91 3.70 14.73
CA TYR A 264 2.93 5.15 14.62
C TYR A 264 1.77 5.78 15.40
N VAL A 265 2.02 6.98 15.89
CA VAL A 265 0.97 7.92 16.29
C VAL A 265 0.88 8.99 15.21
N ARG A 266 -0.32 9.20 14.67
CA ARG A 266 -0.59 10.30 13.74
C ARG A 266 -0.97 11.58 14.48
N ARG A 267 -0.56 12.73 13.94
CA ARG A 267 -1.02 14.06 14.37
C ARG A 267 -0.99 15.04 13.20
N ILE A 268 -1.69 16.16 13.34
CA ILE A 268 -1.52 17.29 12.43
C ILE A 268 -0.42 18.21 12.97
N LYS A 269 0.55 18.55 12.13
CA LYS A 269 1.62 19.50 12.43
C LYS A 269 1.97 20.29 11.18
N ASN A 270 2.01 21.61 11.29
CA ASN A 270 2.20 22.53 10.16
C ASN A 270 1.20 22.27 9.03
N ASP A 271 -0.07 22.07 9.39
CA ASP A 271 -1.18 21.82 8.46
C ASP A 271 -1.01 20.58 7.56
N ARG A 272 -0.20 19.62 8.00
CA ARG A 272 -0.03 18.32 7.34
C ARG A 272 -0.07 17.17 8.33
N GLU A 273 -0.39 15.98 7.83
CA GLU A 273 -0.22 14.76 8.62
C GLU A 273 1.26 14.49 8.90
N GLU A 274 1.58 14.26 10.17
CA GLU A 274 2.85 13.73 10.63
C GLU A 274 2.60 12.40 11.35
N LEU A 275 3.29 11.34 10.90
CA LEU A 275 3.34 10.07 11.62
C LEU A 275 4.62 10.01 12.46
N VAL A 276 4.46 9.83 13.77
CA VAL A 276 5.55 9.73 14.73
C VAL A 276 5.73 8.25 15.12
N PRO A 277 6.90 7.62 14.85
CA PRO A 277 7.09 6.20 15.13
C PRO A 277 7.15 5.90 16.63
N VAL A 278 6.62 4.74 17.03
CA VAL A 278 6.47 4.28 18.42
C VAL A 278 7.01 2.87 18.63
N GLY A 279 7.82 2.67 19.68
CA GLY A 279 8.33 1.36 20.04
C GLY A 279 9.44 0.85 19.12
N ALA A 280 9.85 -0.40 19.31
CA ALA A 280 10.78 -1.08 18.41
C ALA A 280 10.01 -1.64 17.20
N GLY A 281 10.70 -1.82 16.06
CA GLY A 281 10.12 -2.60 14.98
C GLY A 281 10.01 -4.08 15.37
N THR A 282 8.99 -4.76 14.86
CA THR A 282 8.62 -6.12 15.27
C THR A 282 8.07 -6.92 14.09
N TRP A 283 8.01 -8.24 14.21
CA TRP A 283 7.41 -9.11 13.20
C TRP A 283 5.96 -9.42 13.54
N LYS A 284 5.12 -9.46 12.50
CA LYS A 284 3.70 -9.81 12.61
C LYS A 284 3.29 -10.84 11.57
N VAL A 285 2.29 -11.63 11.92
CA VAL A 285 1.51 -12.47 11.00
C VAL A 285 0.06 -12.14 11.25
N ARG A 286 -0.70 -11.90 10.18
CA ARG A 286 -2.16 -11.71 10.25
C ARG A 286 -2.86 -12.82 9.46
N PHE A 287 -3.94 -13.35 10.01
CA PHE A 287 -4.69 -14.45 9.43
C PHE A 287 -6.18 -14.25 9.66
N ALA A 288 -6.99 -14.49 8.62
CA ALA A 288 -8.44 -14.54 8.70
C ALA A 288 -8.92 -15.99 8.48
N PRO A 289 -9.41 -16.69 9.51
CA PRO A 289 -9.88 -18.07 9.36
C PRO A 289 -11.20 -18.12 8.58
N VAL A 290 -11.28 -18.97 7.57
CA VAL A 290 -12.48 -19.10 6.69
C VAL A 290 -13.36 -20.30 7.06
N THR A 291 -12.91 -21.15 7.98
CA THR A 291 -13.63 -22.32 8.47
C THR A 291 -13.76 -22.22 9.98
N THR A 292 -14.89 -22.62 10.56
CA THR A 292 -15.10 -22.62 12.02
C THR A 292 -14.53 -23.88 12.65
N GLY A 293 -14.01 -23.75 13.87
CA GLY A 293 -13.41 -24.84 14.64
C GLY A 293 -11.98 -24.54 15.11
N PRO A 294 -11.33 -25.53 15.76
CA PRO A 294 -9.98 -25.36 16.28
C PRO A 294 -8.96 -25.25 15.14
N HIS A 295 -8.14 -24.20 15.20
CA HIS A 295 -7.00 -24.02 14.32
C HIS A 295 -5.72 -24.19 15.12
N THR A 296 -4.67 -24.68 14.46
CA THR A 296 -3.32 -24.67 15.01
C THR A 296 -2.36 -23.93 14.10
N TYR A 297 -1.27 -23.41 14.65
CA TYR A 297 -0.23 -22.77 13.85
C TYR A 297 1.14 -22.93 14.47
N TYR A 298 2.17 -22.79 13.65
CA TYR A 298 3.56 -22.63 14.08
C TYR A 298 4.30 -21.69 13.11
N LEU A 299 5.45 -21.16 13.54
CA LEU A 299 6.28 -20.29 12.72
C LEU A 299 7.49 -21.08 12.19
N ARG A 300 7.83 -20.86 10.92
CA ARG A 300 9.08 -21.31 10.27
C ARG A 300 9.90 -20.07 9.92
N VAL A 301 11.16 -20.06 10.33
CA VAL A 301 12.12 -18.98 10.03
C VAL A 301 13.28 -19.57 9.25
N ASN A 302 13.52 -19.05 8.06
CA ASN A 302 14.73 -19.26 7.28
C ASN A 302 15.53 -17.97 7.33
N TYR A 303 16.70 -18.02 7.96
CA TYR A 303 17.60 -16.88 8.07
C TYR A 303 18.94 -17.18 7.42
N THR A 304 19.30 -16.34 6.46
CA THR A 304 20.59 -16.30 5.79
C THR A 304 21.24 -14.97 6.14
N PRO A 305 22.25 -14.96 7.03
CA PRO A 305 22.95 -13.73 7.36
C PRO A 305 23.50 -13.09 6.08
N GLU A 306 23.19 -11.81 5.83
CA GLU A 306 23.74 -11.02 4.72
C GLU A 306 25.29 -11.04 4.68
N ARG A 307 25.93 -11.40 5.79
CA ARG A 307 27.33 -11.07 6.12
C ARG A 307 28.30 -12.26 6.10
N HIS A 308 28.00 -13.36 5.39
CA HIS A 308 28.97 -14.44 5.14
C HIS A 308 29.16 -14.72 3.64
N ARG A 309 30.22 -14.15 3.04
CA ARG A 309 30.80 -14.66 1.80
C ARG A 309 31.49 -15.99 2.09
N GLY A 310 30.82 -17.10 1.81
CA GLY A 310 31.37 -18.45 1.98
C GLY A 310 30.44 -19.42 2.72
N GLY A 311 29.25 -19.63 2.16
CA GLY A 311 28.41 -20.83 2.35
C GLY A 311 28.48 -21.57 3.69
N GLN A 312 27.84 -21.02 4.73
CA GLN A 312 27.31 -21.83 5.84
C GLN A 312 25.78 -21.77 5.84
N PRO A 313 25.10 -22.88 6.18
CA PRO A 313 23.72 -23.14 5.76
C PRO A 313 22.68 -22.26 6.44
N GLU A 314 21.52 -22.18 5.78
CA GLU A 314 20.25 -21.71 6.33
C GLU A 314 20.08 -22.23 7.77
N ARG A 315 19.87 -21.31 8.71
CA ARG A 315 19.41 -21.69 10.05
C ARG A 315 17.88 -21.74 9.98
N GLU A 316 17.34 -22.93 9.72
CA GLU A 316 15.90 -23.16 9.86
C GLU A 316 15.56 -23.24 11.35
N LEU A 317 14.53 -22.50 11.78
CA LEU A 317 13.88 -22.64 13.07
C LEU A 317 12.40 -22.92 12.84
N VAL A 318 11.86 -23.93 13.54
CA VAL A 318 10.43 -24.22 13.61
C VAL A 318 9.98 -24.14 15.06
N THR A 319 8.93 -23.37 15.35
CA THR A 319 8.40 -23.27 16.72
C THR A 319 7.52 -24.48 17.08
N GLY A 320 7.21 -24.63 18.37
CA GLY A 320 6.10 -25.48 18.80
C GLY A 320 4.75 -24.99 18.25
N LYS A 321 3.77 -25.90 18.17
CA LYS A 321 2.40 -25.56 17.75
C LYS A 321 1.66 -24.78 18.83
N ARG A 322 0.88 -23.80 18.39
CA ARG A 322 -0.10 -23.05 19.19
C ARG A 322 -1.49 -23.20 18.57
N ALA A 323 -2.53 -22.78 19.29
CA ALA A 323 -3.91 -22.95 18.87
C ALA A 323 -4.76 -21.69 19.13
N PHE A 324 -5.83 -21.58 18.37
CA PHE A 324 -6.93 -20.65 18.61
C PHE A 324 -8.23 -21.27 18.07
N LEU A 325 -9.37 -20.74 18.51
CA LEU A 325 -10.69 -21.17 18.06
C LEU A 325 -11.26 -20.16 17.05
N CYS A 326 -11.75 -20.65 15.91
CA CYS A 326 -12.56 -19.86 14.99
C CYS A 326 -14.04 -20.13 15.27
N VAL A 327 -14.81 -19.09 15.60
CA VAL A 327 -16.27 -19.17 15.86
C VAL A 327 -17.08 -18.58 14.70
N PRO A 328 -18.37 -18.89 14.56
CA PRO A 328 -19.24 -18.19 13.62
C PRO A 328 -19.21 -16.66 13.85
N SER A 329 -19.39 -15.89 12.78
CA SER A 329 -19.46 -14.43 12.80
C SER A 329 -20.50 -13.94 11.81
N GLU A 330 -20.87 -12.66 11.92
CA GLU A 330 -21.75 -11.95 10.98
C GLU A 330 -21.04 -11.51 9.69
N SER A 331 -19.74 -11.80 9.56
CA SER A 331 -18.99 -11.41 8.36
C SER A 331 -19.50 -12.15 7.12
N LYS A 332 -19.73 -11.38 6.05
CA LYS A 332 -20.13 -11.88 4.73
C LYS A 332 -19.00 -12.65 4.03
N GLY A 333 -17.77 -12.48 4.51
CA GLY A 333 -16.55 -13.02 3.90
C GLY A 333 -16.00 -12.14 2.78
N PHE A 334 -15.10 -12.70 1.99
CA PHE A 334 -14.44 -11.96 0.92
C PHE A 334 -15.36 -11.80 -0.29
N VAL A 335 -15.10 -10.77 -1.11
CA VAL A 335 -15.78 -10.57 -2.39
C VAL A 335 -15.18 -11.48 -3.46
N ARG A 336 -16.04 -12.06 -4.30
CA ARG A 336 -15.74 -12.98 -5.39
C ARG A 336 -16.49 -12.58 -6.66
N VAL A 337 -16.03 -13.09 -7.81
CA VAL A 337 -16.90 -13.20 -8.99
C VAL A 337 -18.08 -14.09 -8.62
N CYS A 338 -19.29 -13.61 -8.89
CA CYS A 338 -20.50 -14.32 -8.54
C CYS A 338 -20.66 -15.59 -9.38
N LYS A 339 -20.79 -16.74 -8.71
CA LYS A 339 -21.01 -18.04 -9.36
C LYS A 339 -22.37 -18.16 -10.05
N LYS A 340 -23.39 -17.46 -9.53
CA LYS A 340 -24.75 -17.46 -10.09
C LYS A 340 -24.83 -16.62 -11.37
N ASP A 341 -24.00 -15.59 -11.47
CA ASP A 341 -23.99 -14.64 -12.59
C ASP A 341 -22.60 -14.01 -12.72
N PRO A 342 -21.77 -14.47 -13.67
CA PRO A 342 -20.36 -14.08 -13.75
C PRO A 342 -20.14 -12.63 -14.19
N PHE A 343 -21.19 -11.84 -14.44
CA PHE A 343 -21.08 -10.41 -14.71
C PHE A 343 -21.08 -9.53 -13.44
N TYR A 344 -21.25 -10.14 -12.26
CA TYR A 344 -21.36 -9.43 -10.99
C TYR A 344 -20.47 -10.02 -9.90
N PHE A 345 -20.45 -9.36 -8.75
CA PHE A 345 -19.76 -9.83 -7.56
C PHE A 345 -20.70 -10.42 -6.50
N ALA A 346 -20.15 -11.23 -5.61
CA ALA A 346 -20.84 -11.80 -4.46
C ALA A 346 -19.86 -11.96 -3.31
N PHE A 347 -20.35 -11.88 -2.08
CA PHE A 347 -19.58 -12.32 -0.93
C PHE A 347 -19.45 -13.85 -0.89
N ASP A 348 -18.50 -14.39 -0.12
CA ASP A 348 -18.40 -15.83 0.15
C ASP A 348 -19.72 -16.40 0.73
N SER A 349 -20.52 -15.59 1.44
CA SER A 349 -21.87 -15.94 1.90
C SER A 349 -22.89 -16.14 0.78
N GLY A 350 -22.59 -15.70 -0.44
CA GLY A 350 -23.49 -15.68 -1.59
C GLY A 350 -24.31 -14.39 -1.74
N GLU A 351 -24.30 -13.51 -0.74
CA GLU A 351 -24.97 -12.21 -0.79
C GLU A 351 -24.43 -11.36 -1.96
N TRP A 352 -25.31 -10.56 -2.59
CA TRP A 352 -24.92 -9.70 -3.70
C TRP A 352 -24.07 -8.54 -3.21
N PHE A 353 -22.91 -8.37 -3.86
CA PHE A 353 -22.13 -7.17 -3.75
C PHE A 353 -22.23 -6.39 -5.07
N TYR A 354 -22.88 -5.24 -5.03
CA TYR A 354 -22.85 -4.24 -6.10
C TYR A 354 -22.08 -3.03 -5.57
N PRO A 355 -20.85 -2.77 -6.05
CA PRO A 355 -20.08 -1.60 -5.66
C PRO A 355 -20.85 -0.31 -5.97
N ILE A 356 -21.06 0.51 -4.94
CA ILE A 356 -21.59 1.87 -5.02
C ILE A 356 -20.55 2.75 -4.37
N GLY A 357 -19.93 3.64 -5.15
CA GLY A 357 -18.75 4.35 -4.70
C GLY A 357 -18.18 5.35 -5.69
N HIS A 358 -17.11 6.02 -5.27
CA HIS A 358 -16.28 6.86 -6.12
C HIS A 358 -14.79 6.70 -5.84
N ASN A 359 -13.96 7.29 -6.69
CA ASN A 359 -12.51 7.15 -6.64
C ASN A 359 -11.93 8.11 -5.59
N ILE A 360 -11.19 7.60 -4.61
CA ILE A 360 -10.43 8.42 -3.63
C ILE A 360 -8.98 7.94 -3.65
N HIS A 361 -8.38 8.00 -4.84
CA HIS A 361 -7.02 7.52 -5.10
C HIS A 361 -5.99 8.06 -4.09
N SER A 362 -6.19 9.29 -3.60
CA SER A 362 -5.33 9.96 -2.60
C SER A 362 -6.15 10.91 -1.71
N PRO A 363 -5.65 11.36 -0.54
CA PRO A 363 -6.43 12.13 0.45
C PRO A 363 -6.76 13.54 -0.04
N ASN A 364 -5.99 14.02 -0.99
CA ASN A 364 -6.15 15.26 -1.74
C ASN A 364 -5.43 15.07 -3.08
N ASP A 365 -5.83 15.82 -4.09
CA ASP A 365 -5.17 15.82 -5.40
C ASP A 365 -4.68 17.24 -5.68
N ASP A 366 -3.42 17.49 -5.31
CA ASP A 366 -2.74 18.78 -5.41
C ASP A 366 -1.79 18.87 -6.63
N THR A 367 -1.88 17.91 -7.55
CA THR A 367 -1.14 17.96 -8.81
C THR A 367 -1.47 19.26 -9.56
N PRO A 368 -0.52 19.94 -10.24
CA PRO A 368 -0.82 21.20 -10.93
C PRO A 368 -2.00 21.09 -11.90
N ARG A 369 -2.13 19.93 -12.56
CA ARG A 369 -3.27 19.57 -13.42
C ARG A 369 -4.57 19.59 -12.61
N ALA A 370 -4.67 18.79 -11.56
CA ALA A 370 -5.89 18.67 -10.78
C ALA A 370 -6.24 19.96 -10.03
N VAL A 371 -5.26 20.70 -9.52
CA VAL A 371 -5.45 22.03 -8.90
C VAL A 371 -6.12 22.98 -9.89
N ASN A 372 -5.67 23.00 -11.15
CA ASN A 372 -6.27 23.86 -12.18
C ASN A 372 -7.71 23.44 -12.48
N VAL A 373 -7.96 22.13 -12.59
CA VAL A 373 -9.31 21.60 -12.81
C VAL A 373 -10.22 21.91 -11.62
N GLN A 374 -9.79 21.60 -10.40
CA GLN A 374 -10.57 21.84 -9.18
C GLN A 374 -10.87 23.33 -8.98
N LYS A 375 -9.91 24.22 -9.22
CA LYS A 375 -10.15 25.68 -9.22
C LYS A 375 -11.16 26.10 -10.28
N PHE A 376 -11.06 25.56 -11.49
CA PHE A 376 -12.04 25.80 -12.55
C PHE A 376 -13.44 25.28 -12.17
N LEU A 377 -13.51 24.18 -11.42
CA LEU A 377 -14.75 23.61 -10.90
C LEU A 377 -15.33 24.38 -9.71
N GLY A 378 -14.55 25.27 -9.09
CA GLY A 378 -14.91 25.89 -7.81
C GLY A 378 -14.87 24.91 -6.64
N ALA A 379 -14.13 23.81 -6.76
CA ALA A 379 -13.93 22.84 -5.69
C ALA A 379 -12.87 23.36 -4.70
N ASP A 380 -13.15 23.20 -3.41
CA ASP A 380 -12.19 23.47 -2.34
C ASP A 380 -11.18 22.33 -2.30
N ILE A 381 -9.91 22.70 -2.44
CA ILE A 381 -8.82 21.73 -2.35
C ILE A 381 -8.63 21.37 -0.88
N LEU A 382 -8.85 20.10 -0.54
CA LEU A 382 -8.62 19.61 0.81
C LEU A 382 -7.13 19.77 1.15
N PRO A 383 -6.80 20.31 2.34
CA PRO A 383 -5.42 20.28 2.83
C PRO A 383 -4.89 18.84 2.87
N ASP A 384 -3.57 18.68 2.75
CA ASP A 384 -2.90 17.38 2.88
C ASP A 384 -2.88 16.90 4.34
N HIS A 385 -4.05 16.52 4.85
CA HIS A 385 -4.22 15.97 6.19
C HIS A 385 -4.17 14.44 6.19
N GLY A 386 -3.73 13.82 5.09
CA GLY A 386 -3.50 12.37 5.00
C GLY A 386 -4.70 11.54 5.47
N THR A 387 -4.48 10.65 6.45
CA THR A 387 -5.52 9.73 6.92
C THR A 387 -6.68 10.43 7.64
N PHE A 388 -6.52 11.69 8.06
CA PHE A 388 -7.60 12.47 8.65
C PHE A 388 -8.65 12.89 7.62
N ASN A 389 -8.26 13.10 6.35
CA ASN A 389 -9.25 13.31 5.27
C ASN A 389 -10.10 12.06 5.08
N TYR A 390 -9.49 10.87 5.12
CA TYR A 390 -10.22 9.61 5.02
C TYR A 390 -11.21 9.39 6.17
N ASP A 391 -10.91 9.81 7.42
CA ASP A 391 -11.87 9.74 8.54
C ASP A 391 -13.18 10.47 8.21
N HIS A 392 -13.08 11.60 7.52
CA HIS A 392 -14.23 12.39 7.09
C HIS A 392 -14.92 11.79 5.86
N LEU A 393 -14.16 11.47 4.82
CA LEU A 393 -14.67 10.98 3.54
C LEU A 393 -15.35 9.61 3.69
N PHE A 394 -14.70 8.63 4.32
CA PHE A 394 -15.27 7.29 4.48
C PHE A 394 -16.54 7.29 5.35
N ARG A 395 -16.59 8.15 6.36
CA ARG A 395 -17.80 8.34 7.15
C ARG A 395 -18.95 8.88 6.27
N LYS A 396 -18.72 9.94 5.48
CA LYS A 396 -19.76 10.51 4.60
C LYS A 396 -20.22 9.52 3.53
N MET A 397 -19.30 8.77 2.94
CA MET A 397 -19.61 7.69 1.99
C MET A 397 -20.56 6.66 2.62
N GLY A 398 -20.18 6.08 3.76
CA GLY A 398 -20.99 5.08 4.46
C GLY A 398 -22.36 5.62 4.91
N GLU A 399 -22.41 6.85 5.43
CA GLU A 399 -23.67 7.54 5.81
C GLU A 399 -24.62 7.75 4.62
N ASN A 400 -24.11 7.75 3.39
CA ASN A 400 -24.86 7.91 2.15
C ASN A 400 -25.00 6.61 1.34
N GLY A 401 -24.72 5.45 1.96
CA GLY A 401 -24.99 4.14 1.35
C GLY A 401 -24.00 3.72 0.27
N GLU A 402 -22.87 4.41 0.15
CA GLU A 402 -21.72 3.89 -0.58
C GLU A 402 -21.09 2.74 0.21
N ASN A 403 -20.54 1.77 -0.52
CA ASN A 403 -19.92 0.55 0.02
C ASN A 403 -18.56 0.25 -0.63
N CYS A 404 -18.08 1.09 -1.55
CA CYS A 404 -16.84 0.86 -2.29
C CYS A 404 -16.05 2.17 -2.47
N ALA A 405 -14.72 2.08 -2.49
CA ALA A 405 -13.83 3.15 -2.90
C ALA A 405 -12.63 2.57 -3.67
N GLU A 406 -12.02 3.37 -4.54
CA GLU A 406 -10.68 3.07 -5.07
C GLU A 406 -9.62 3.90 -4.37
N VAL A 407 -8.47 3.30 -4.06
CA VAL A 407 -7.34 3.94 -3.36
C VAL A 407 -6.03 3.50 -4.01
N TRP A 408 -5.06 4.41 -4.18
CA TRP A 408 -3.81 4.14 -4.89
C TRP A 408 -2.59 4.00 -3.98
N MET A 409 -1.71 3.06 -4.31
CA MET A 409 -0.35 2.92 -3.80
C MET A 409 0.67 3.72 -4.62
N CYS A 410 0.32 4.95 -4.98
CA CYS A 410 1.18 5.87 -5.73
C CYS A 410 2.28 6.51 -4.85
N SER A 411 3.32 7.04 -5.51
CA SER A 411 4.55 7.57 -4.88
C SER A 411 4.28 8.72 -3.89
N TRP A 412 3.22 9.50 -4.08
CA TRP A 412 2.83 10.59 -3.17
C TRP A 412 1.89 10.19 -2.03
N TRP A 413 1.38 8.94 -1.99
CA TRP A 413 0.40 8.53 -0.97
C TRP A 413 0.71 7.22 -0.24
N LEU A 414 0.30 6.06 -0.77
CA LEU A 414 0.48 4.74 -0.14
C LEU A 414 1.58 3.89 -0.79
N GLY A 415 2.39 4.47 -1.67
CA GLY A 415 3.52 3.80 -2.30
C GLY A 415 4.48 3.21 -1.27
N LEU A 416 4.93 1.98 -1.53
CA LEU A 416 5.88 1.27 -0.68
C LEU A 416 7.33 1.44 -1.13
N GLU A 417 7.56 1.65 -2.42
CA GLU A 417 8.89 1.79 -3.02
C GLU A 417 8.93 2.99 -3.95
N TRP A 418 9.95 3.84 -3.79
CA TRP A 418 10.23 4.98 -4.65
C TRP A 418 11.71 5.38 -4.52
N VAL A 419 12.15 6.44 -5.21
CA VAL A 419 13.52 6.95 -5.11
C VAL A 419 13.88 7.33 -3.66
N LYS A 420 15.10 6.96 -3.23
CA LYS A 420 15.59 7.10 -1.86
C LYS A 420 15.69 8.56 -1.36
N ASP A 421 15.78 9.50 -2.29
CA ASP A 421 15.93 10.93 -2.00
C ASP A 421 14.61 11.55 -1.52
N TRP A 422 13.48 10.90 -1.84
CA TRP A 422 12.19 11.27 -1.27
C TRP A 422 12.08 10.82 0.19
N ARG A 423 11.42 11.63 0.99
CA ARG A 423 11.22 11.38 2.42
C ARG A 423 10.54 10.02 2.63
N HIS A 424 10.98 9.25 3.61
CA HIS A 424 10.46 7.93 4.01
C HIS A 424 10.68 6.77 3.03
N TYR A 425 11.06 7.03 1.78
CA TYR A 425 11.44 6.00 0.82
C TYR A 425 12.91 5.60 0.95
N ASN A 426 13.20 4.31 0.75
CA ASN A 426 14.54 3.73 0.91
C ASN A 426 14.99 2.95 -0.33
N GLY A 427 14.34 3.14 -1.48
CA GLY A 427 14.63 2.44 -2.73
C GLY A 427 13.98 1.05 -2.83
N LEU A 428 14.48 0.25 -3.76
CA LEU A 428 13.97 -1.09 -4.05
C LEU A 428 14.13 -2.03 -2.87
N THR A 429 13.12 -2.86 -2.65
CA THR A 429 13.03 -3.92 -1.64
C THR A 429 13.19 -3.43 -0.20
N ARG A 430 12.91 -2.15 0.05
CA ARG A 430 12.93 -1.51 1.38
C ARG A 430 11.70 -0.64 1.58
N TYR A 431 10.63 -1.25 2.10
CA TYR A 431 9.30 -0.65 2.07
C TYR A 431 9.09 0.53 3.02
N ASN A 432 8.33 1.51 2.55
CA ASN A 432 7.90 2.67 3.31
C ASN A 432 6.88 2.27 4.40
N LEU A 433 7.35 2.18 5.64
CA LEU A 433 6.51 1.79 6.79
C LEU A 433 5.49 2.86 7.21
N HIS A 434 5.66 4.13 6.81
CA HIS A 434 4.65 5.17 7.00
C HIS A 434 3.43 4.87 6.13
N SER A 435 3.65 4.71 4.81
CA SER A 435 2.61 4.33 3.85
C SER A 435 1.92 3.02 4.25
N ALA A 436 2.71 2.03 4.68
CA ALA A 436 2.15 0.75 5.09
C ALA A 436 1.27 0.86 6.36
N TRP A 437 1.61 1.73 7.32
CA TRP A 437 0.75 1.98 8.47
C TRP A 437 -0.52 2.75 8.08
N ARG A 438 -0.45 3.69 7.14
CA ARG A 438 -1.64 4.40 6.62
C ARG A 438 -2.64 3.42 6.01
N LEU A 439 -2.19 2.43 5.23
CA LEU A 439 -3.09 1.44 4.65
C LEU A 439 -3.69 0.50 5.72
N ASP A 440 -2.94 0.15 6.78
CA ASP A 440 -3.53 -0.53 7.96
C ASP A 440 -4.69 0.31 8.52
N TYR A 441 -4.48 1.61 8.71
CA TYR A 441 -5.48 2.53 9.24
C TYR A 441 -6.71 2.67 8.33
N LEU A 442 -6.50 2.79 7.02
CA LEU A 442 -7.58 2.90 6.03
C LEU A 442 -8.44 1.64 5.99
N LEU A 443 -7.84 0.44 6.10
CA LEU A 443 -8.60 -0.81 6.14
C LEU A 443 -9.41 -0.97 7.42
N ASP A 444 -8.85 -0.60 8.57
CA ASP A 444 -9.59 -0.56 9.85
C ASP A 444 -10.71 0.51 9.82
N LEU A 445 -10.53 1.61 9.05
CA LEU A 445 -11.56 2.61 8.82
C LEU A 445 -12.65 2.13 7.85
N ALA A 446 -12.27 1.44 6.77
CA ALA A 446 -13.19 0.83 5.81
C ALA A 446 -14.10 -0.20 6.51
N GLU A 447 -13.56 -1.00 7.43
CA GLU A 447 -14.35 -1.92 8.25
C GLU A 447 -15.39 -1.19 9.11
N ARG A 448 -15.03 -0.06 9.73
CA ARG A 448 -15.94 0.76 10.56
C ARG A 448 -17.08 1.40 9.78
N HIS A 449 -16.90 1.66 8.49
CA HIS A 449 -17.87 2.33 7.62
C HIS A 449 -18.48 1.41 6.56
N ASP A 450 -18.27 0.09 6.67
CA ASP A 450 -18.74 -0.94 5.72
C ASP A 450 -18.33 -0.69 4.26
N LEU A 451 -17.13 -0.15 4.06
CA LEU A 451 -16.53 0.08 2.76
C LEU A 451 -15.59 -1.06 2.35
N TYR A 452 -15.47 -1.29 1.05
CA TYR A 452 -14.51 -2.19 0.44
C TYR A 452 -13.63 -1.42 -0.55
N LEU A 453 -12.34 -1.76 -0.61
CA LEU A 453 -11.34 -1.00 -1.36
C LEU A 453 -10.89 -1.75 -2.61
N ASN A 454 -11.04 -1.14 -3.78
CA ASN A 454 -10.22 -1.46 -4.96
C ASN A 454 -8.85 -0.84 -4.74
N LEU A 455 -7.80 -1.66 -4.57
CA LEU A 455 -6.46 -1.17 -4.27
C LEU A 455 -5.59 -1.21 -5.53
N VAL A 456 -5.19 -0.05 -6.01
CA VAL A 456 -4.26 0.10 -7.14
C VAL A 456 -2.83 -0.03 -6.64
N ILE A 457 -2.09 -1.01 -7.14
CA ILE A 457 -0.72 -1.32 -6.73
C ILE A 457 0.30 -0.40 -7.41
N ASP A 458 0.17 -0.22 -8.72
CA ASP A 458 1.02 0.66 -9.52
C ASP A 458 0.17 1.55 -10.44
N ASN A 459 0.61 2.78 -10.70
CA ASN A 459 -0.01 3.70 -11.66
C ASN A 459 0.89 3.85 -12.89
N HIS A 460 0.31 4.18 -14.05
CA HIS A 460 1.02 4.21 -15.35
C HIS A 460 2.29 5.06 -15.35
N GLY A 461 2.24 6.25 -14.74
CA GLY A 461 3.35 7.21 -14.69
C GLY A 461 4.66 6.59 -14.21
N LYS A 462 4.57 5.68 -13.23
CA LYS A 462 5.71 4.91 -12.70
C LYS A 462 6.55 4.26 -13.79
N CYS A 463 5.92 3.71 -14.83
CA CYS A 463 6.60 3.08 -15.96
C CYS A 463 6.23 3.75 -17.28
N SER A 464 6.20 5.09 -17.33
CA SER A 464 5.99 5.85 -18.58
C SER A 464 7.00 6.98 -18.72
N THR A 465 7.47 7.21 -19.95
CA THR A 465 8.29 8.39 -20.31
C THR A 465 7.52 9.43 -21.12
N TRP A 466 6.24 9.18 -21.43
CA TRP A 466 5.46 10.03 -22.34
C TRP A 466 4.09 10.46 -21.82
N CYS A 467 3.47 9.69 -20.91
CA CYS A 467 2.18 10.02 -20.31
C CYS A 467 2.32 10.13 -18.80
N ASP A 468 2.07 11.32 -18.24
CA ASP A 468 2.32 11.67 -16.84
C ASP A 468 3.64 11.05 -16.32
N PRO A 469 4.78 11.34 -16.98
CA PRO A 469 5.98 10.52 -16.83
C PRO A 469 6.60 10.66 -15.43
N GLU A 470 6.78 9.53 -14.74
CA GLU A 470 7.51 9.44 -13.48
C GLU A 470 8.75 8.52 -13.59
N TRP A 471 9.09 8.06 -14.80
CA TRP A 471 10.22 7.13 -15.02
C TRP A 471 11.56 7.68 -14.55
N GLU A 472 11.78 9.00 -14.64
CA GLU A 472 13.02 9.65 -14.19
C GLU A 472 13.25 9.49 -12.68
N ASP A 473 12.19 9.38 -11.88
CA ASP A 473 12.23 9.17 -10.42
C ASP A 473 11.97 7.70 -10.03
N ASN A 474 11.76 6.81 -11.01
CA ASN A 474 11.51 5.40 -10.72
C ASN A 474 12.77 4.74 -10.13
N PRO A 475 12.68 4.01 -8.99
CA PRO A 475 13.84 3.39 -8.35
C PRO A 475 14.49 2.24 -9.13
N TYR A 476 13.83 1.71 -10.17
CA TYR A 476 14.40 0.73 -11.10
C TYR A 476 15.27 1.36 -12.19
N ASN A 477 15.11 2.66 -12.46
CA ASN A 477 15.88 3.39 -13.45
C ASN A 477 17.37 3.47 -13.03
N GLU A 478 18.28 3.20 -13.96
CA GLU A 478 19.74 3.32 -13.75
C GLU A 478 20.17 4.69 -13.22
N LEU A 479 19.47 5.76 -13.61
CA LEU A 479 19.71 7.14 -13.10
C LEU A 479 19.61 7.22 -11.57
N ASN A 480 18.75 6.41 -10.96
CA ASN A 480 18.50 6.39 -9.52
C ASN A 480 19.27 5.29 -8.79
N GLY A 481 20.22 4.65 -9.47
CA GLY A 481 20.96 3.49 -8.96
C GLY A 481 20.24 2.15 -9.14
N GLY A 482 19.19 2.13 -9.96
CA GLY A 482 18.53 0.92 -10.44
C GLY A 482 19.34 0.23 -11.56
N PHE A 483 18.67 -0.59 -12.35
CA PHE A 483 19.30 -1.51 -13.33
C PHE A 483 18.51 -1.65 -14.64
N LEU A 484 17.49 -0.81 -14.84
CA LEU A 484 16.68 -0.78 -16.05
C LEU A 484 16.98 0.48 -16.86
N ALA A 485 17.24 0.28 -18.15
CA ALA A 485 17.49 1.36 -19.09
C ALA A 485 16.19 1.99 -19.63
N SER A 486 15.08 1.24 -19.65
CA SER A 486 13.77 1.70 -20.15
C SER A 486 12.62 1.22 -19.25
N PRO A 487 11.46 1.92 -19.26
CA PRO A 487 10.27 1.47 -18.54
C PRO A 487 9.74 0.11 -19.03
N GLU A 488 9.96 -0.22 -20.30
CA GLU A 488 9.51 -1.49 -20.87
C GLU A 488 10.29 -2.69 -20.32
N ASP A 489 11.55 -2.48 -19.91
CA ASP A 489 12.40 -3.52 -19.32
C ASP A 489 11.87 -4.01 -17.96
N TYR A 490 11.02 -3.21 -17.31
CA TYR A 490 10.29 -3.62 -16.10
C TYR A 490 9.51 -4.92 -16.32
N TYR A 491 8.92 -5.06 -17.50
CA TYR A 491 8.11 -6.22 -17.88
C TYR A 491 8.93 -7.38 -18.44
N ARG A 492 10.20 -7.14 -18.79
CA ARG A 492 11.08 -8.10 -19.49
C ARG A 492 12.09 -8.74 -18.55
N ILE A 493 12.77 -7.92 -17.74
CA ILE A 493 13.96 -8.33 -17.00
C ILE A 493 13.56 -9.16 -15.77
N PRO A 494 14.08 -10.40 -15.62
CA PRO A 494 13.71 -11.29 -14.51
C PRO A 494 13.89 -10.65 -13.12
N MET A 495 14.96 -9.89 -12.92
CA MET A 495 15.23 -9.24 -11.63
C MET A 495 14.17 -8.20 -11.26
N ALA A 496 13.60 -7.48 -12.24
CA ALA A 496 12.50 -6.55 -11.98
C ALA A 496 11.23 -7.28 -11.53
N LYS A 497 10.93 -8.41 -12.20
CA LYS A 497 9.81 -9.28 -11.85
C LYS A 497 9.96 -9.90 -10.46
N GLU A 498 11.15 -10.37 -10.10
CA GLU A 498 11.41 -10.92 -8.77
C GLU A 498 11.27 -9.85 -7.68
N ASN A 499 11.75 -8.63 -7.91
CA ASN A 499 11.54 -7.53 -6.97
C ASN A 499 10.05 -7.19 -6.82
N HIS A 500 9.26 -7.19 -7.90
CA HIS A 500 7.82 -7.01 -7.81
C HIS A 500 7.13 -8.17 -7.07
N LYS A 501 7.56 -9.42 -7.25
CA LYS A 501 7.05 -10.56 -6.45
C LYS A 501 7.34 -10.37 -4.96
N LYS A 502 8.51 -9.83 -4.57
CA LYS A 502 8.80 -9.48 -3.17
C LYS A 502 7.80 -8.43 -2.64
N LEU A 503 7.48 -7.42 -3.45
CA LEU A 503 6.45 -6.40 -3.13
C LEU A 503 5.07 -7.04 -2.93
N LEU A 504 4.59 -7.86 -3.87
CA LEU A 504 3.33 -8.58 -3.75
C LEU A 504 3.30 -9.50 -2.53
N ARG A 505 4.41 -10.19 -2.22
CA ARG A 505 4.52 -11.00 -1.00
C ARG A 505 4.28 -10.16 0.25
N TYR A 506 4.85 -8.95 0.33
CA TYR A 506 4.66 -8.07 1.49
C TYR A 506 3.23 -7.52 1.56
N ILE A 507 2.62 -7.16 0.42
CA ILE A 507 1.21 -6.72 0.35
C ILE A 507 0.29 -7.81 0.91
N ILE A 508 0.42 -9.04 0.42
CA ILE A 508 -0.39 -10.18 0.89
C ILE A 508 -0.09 -10.51 2.36
N ALA A 509 1.18 -10.50 2.78
CA ALA A 509 1.57 -10.74 4.17
C ALA A 509 0.85 -9.80 5.15
N ARG A 510 0.77 -8.51 4.79
CA ARG A 510 0.29 -7.46 5.68
C ARG A 510 -1.21 -7.23 5.61
N TRP A 511 -1.81 -7.32 4.42
CA TRP A 511 -3.20 -6.93 4.18
C TRP A 511 -4.09 -8.03 3.61
N GLY A 512 -3.53 -9.12 3.08
CA GLY A 512 -4.33 -10.21 2.48
C GLY A 512 -5.34 -10.83 3.45
N TYR A 513 -5.14 -10.78 4.76
CA TYR A 513 -6.15 -11.29 5.69
C TYR A 513 -7.47 -10.51 5.65
N ASN A 514 -7.51 -9.28 5.12
CA ASN A 514 -8.61 -8.35 5.33
C ASN A 514 -9.70 -8.45 4.23
N PRO A 515 -10.94 -8.87 4.56
CA PRO A 515 -12.03 -8.98 3.58
C PRO A 515 -12.48 -7.66 2.96
N ARG A 516 -12.09 -6.51 3.54
CA ARG A 516 -12.37 -5.18 3.00
C ARG A 516 -11.50 -4.84 1.79
N LEU A 517 -10.47 -5.63 1.51
CA LEU A 517 -9.76 -5.56 0.25
C LEU A 517 -10.61 -6.23 -0.84
N PHE A 518 -11.31 -5.43 -1.64
CA PHE A 518 -12.23 -5.93 -2.67
C PHE A 518 -11.47 -6.50 -3.87
N GLY A 519 -10.47 -5.76 -4.34
CA GLY A 519 -9.70 -6.10 -5.53
C GLY A 519 -8.27 -5.58 -5.45
N LEU A 520 -7.36 -6.31 -6.09
CA LEU A 520 -5.98 -5.94 -6.34
C LEU A 520 -5.85 -5.54 -7.80
N GLU A 521 -5.75 -4.25 -8.06
CA GLU A 521 -5.51 -3.72 -9.39
C GLU A 521 -4.01 -3.56 -9.61
N LEU A 522 -3.43 -4.41 -10.46
CA LEU A 522 -1.98 -4.44 -10.66
C LEU A 522 -1.44 -3.14 -11.24
N TRP A 523 -2.19 -2.54 -12.17
CA TRP A 523 -1.85 -1.29 -12.83
C TRP A 523 -3.11 -0.48 -13.11
N SER A 524 -3.09 0.81 -12.75
CA SER A 524 -3.95 1.81 -13.37
C SER A 524 -3.42 2.18 -14.76
N GLU A 525 -4.30 2.25 -15.75
CA GLU A 525 -4.04 2.66 -17.14
C GLU A 525 -2.83 1.97 -17.80
N ILE A 526 -2.82 0.62 -17.82
CA ILE A 526 -1.70 -0.21 -18.32
C ILE A 526 -1.35 0.02 -19.81
N ASP A 527 -2.23 0.67 -20.55
CA ASP A 527 -2.03 1.06 -21.93
C ASP A 527 -1.18 2.34 -22.09
N LEU A 528 -0.96 3.10 -21.01
CA LEU A 528 -0.17 4.34 -21.00
C LEU A 528 1.29 4.17 -20.55
N VAL A 529 1.72 2.94 -20.25
CA VAL A 529 3.10 2.59 -19.87
C VAL A 529 4.00 2.40 -21.10
N GLY A 530 5.31 2.38 -20.87
CA GLY A 530 6.37 2.25 -21.89
C GLY A 530 6.86 3.59 -22.40
N ASP A 531 7.61 3.58 -23.51
CA ASP A 531 8.14 4.81 -24.11
C ASP A 531 7.22 5.45 -25.15
N SER A 532 6.15 4.75 -25.53
CA SER A 532 5.13 5.28 -26.41
C SER A 532 3.86 4.44 -26.37
N TRP A 533 2.80 4.97 -26.98
CA TRP A 533 1.55 4.25 -27.24
C TRP A 533 1.76 2.88 -27.96
N ASN A 534 2.85 2.72 -28.71
CA ASN A 534 3.13 1.48 -29.44
C ASN A 534 3.33 0.28 -28.52
N PHE A 535 3.76 0.48 -27.26
CA PHE A 535 3.91 -0.61 -26.29
C PHE A 535 2.55 -1.23 -25.88
N HIS A 536 1.45 -0.56 -26.19
CA HIS A 536 0.10 -1.13 -26.12
C HIS A 536 -0.45 -1.52 -27.50
N ALA A 537 -0.30 -0.65 -28.50
CA ALA A 537 -0.98 -0.80 -29.79
C ALA A 537 -0.47 -1.98 -30.65
N ASP A 538 0.81 -2.33 -30.53
CA ASP A 538 1.41 -3.43 -31.28
C ASP A 538 1.43 -4.72 -30.41
N PRO A 539 0.78 -5.81 -30.84
CA PRO A 539 0.79 -7.08 -30.10
C PRO A 539 2.19 -7.64 -29.82
N VAL A 540 3.17 -7.37 -30.68
CA VAL A 540 4.56 -7.86 -30.53
C VAL A 540 5.24 -7.13 -29.37
N THR A 541 5.16 -5.80 -29.35
CA THR A 541 5.77 -4.99 -28.30
C THR A 541 5.03 -5.13 -26.97
N ALA A 542 3.71 -5.39 -26.99
CA ALA A 542 2.91 -5.59 -25.79
C ALA A 542 3.05 -6.98 -25.15
N ALA A 543 3.62 -7.96 -25.84
CA ALA A 543 3.77 -9.34 -25.35
C ALA A 543 4.43 -9.46 -23.96
N PRO A 544 5.48 -8.67 -23.61
CA PRO A 544 6.04 -8.66 -22.26
C PRO A 544 5.04 -8.26 -21.17
N LYS A 545 4.13 -7.30 -21.43
CA LYS A 545 3.08 -6.93 -20.47
C LYS A 545 2.16 -8.12 -20.21
N VAL A 546 1.72 -8.82 -21.26
CA VAL A 546 0.85 -9.99 -21.14
C VAL A 546 1.52 -11.11 -20.33
N GLN A 547 2.79 -11.39 -20.62
CA GLN A 547 3.54 -12.43 -19.90
C GLN A 547 3.78 -12.05 -18.44
N TRP A 548 4.09 -10.77 -18.17
CA TRP A 548 4.24 -10.27 -16.81
C TRP A 548 2.95 -10.41 -16.01
N HIS A 549 1.78 -10.04 -16.58
CA HIS A 549 0.50 -10.16 -15.89
C HIS A 549 0.14 -11.61 -15.61
N ARG A 550 0.40 -12.52 -16.55
CA ARG A 550 0.25 -13.97 -16.31
C ARG A 550 1.09 -14.42 -15.11
N GLU A 551 2.36 -14.04 -15.10
CA GLU A 551 3.31 -14.44 -14.06
C GLU A 551 2.94 -13.87 -12.68
N MET A 552 2.55 -12.59 -12.59
CA MET A 552 2.16 -11.97 -11.32
C MET A 552 0.83 -12.50 -10.79
N THR A 553 -0.16 -12.72 -11.66
CA THR A 553 -1.44 -13.30 -11.24
C THR A 553 -1.31 -14.77 -10.83
N GLU A 554 -0.47 -15.55 -11.50
CA GLU A 554 -0.12 -16.92 -11.07
C GLU A 554 0.62 -16.93 -9.73
N TYR A 555 1.53 -15.97 -9.51
CA TYR A 555 2.22 -15.83 -8.24
C TYR A 555 1.26 -15.44 -7.11
N LEU A 556 0.36 -14.47 -7.32
CA LEU A 556 -0.68 -14.10 -6.34
C LEU A 556 -1.54 -15.30 -5.94
N LYS A 557 -1.98 -16.12 -6.92
CA LYS A 557 -2.72 -17.36 -6.64
C LYS A 557 -1.95 -18.36 -5.77
N GLN A 558 -0.62 -18.31 -5.78
CA GLN A 558 0.22 -19.18 -4.93
C GLN A 558 0.37 -18.64 -3.50
N ILE A 559 0.48 -17.32 -3.33
CA ILE A 559 0.81 -16.71 -2.03
C ILE A 559 -0.38 -16.17 -1.26
N ASP A 560 -1.51 -15.92 -1.92
CA ASP A 560 -2.73 -15.41 -1.33
C ASP A 560 -3.73 -16.55 -1.04
N PRO A 561 -3.77 -17.06 0.20
CA PRO A 561 -4.65 -18.17 0.54
C PRO A 561 -6.14 -17.80 0.54
N TRP A 562 -6.46 -16.50 0.50
CA TRP A 562 -7.84 -16.01 0.45
C TRP A 562 -8.33 -15.75 -0.96
N GLY A 563 -7.43 -15.68 -1.95
CA GLY A 563 -7.76 -15.54 -3.37
C GLY A 563 -8.54 -14.26 -3.69
N HIS A 564 -7.98 -13.10 -3.36
CA HIS A 564 -8.52 -11.79 -3.72
C HIS A 564 -8.71 -11.69 -5.23
N LEU A 565 -9.70 -10.89 -5.63
CA LEU A 565 -9.90 -10.56 -7.03
C LEU A 565 -8.72 -9.74 -7.55
N VAL A 566 -8.26 -10.04 -8.76
CA VAL A 566 -7.14 -9.33 -9.39
C VAL A 566 -7.59 -8.73 -10.72
N THR A 567 -7.15 -7.50 -11.02
CA THR A 567 -7.43 -6.85 -12.31
C THR A 567 -6.25 -5.99 -12.79
N THR A 568 -6.44 -5.36 -13.96
CA THR A 568 -5.68 -4.20 -14.44
C THR A 568 -6.63 -3.29 -15.22
N HIS A 569 -6.37 -2.00 -15.16
CA HIS A 569 -7.22 -0.96 -15.69
C HIS A 569 -6.71 -0.41 -17.04
N PHE A 570 -7.64 -0.10 -17.97
CA PHE A 570 -7.36 0.49 -19.28
C PHE A 570 -7.97 1.90 -19.45
N SER A 571 -7.16 2.85 -19.93
CA SER A 571 -7.53 4.26 -20.04
C SER A 571 -8.65 4.57 -21.03
N THR A 572 -9.12 5.81 -21.00
CA THR A 572 -10.05 6.46 -21.94
C THR A 572 -11.44 5.83 -22.09
N SER A 573 -11.52 4.57 -22.55
CA SER A 573 -12.76 3.85 -22.83
C SER A 573 -12.53 2.35 -23.05
N TYR A 574 -13.62 1.57 -23.05
CA TYR A 574 -13.65 0.14 -23.40
C TYR A 574 -12.89 -0.23 -24.69
N ALA A 575 -12.73 0.70 -25.64
CA ALA A 575 -12.02 0.46 -26.89
C ALA A 575 -10.50 0.23 -26.71
N ARG A 576 -9.94 0.59 -25.54
CA ARG A 576 -8.54 0.33 -25.18
C ARG A 576 -8.32 -1.05 -24.54
N ILE A 577 -9.39 -1.78 -24.20
CA ILE A 577 -9.24 -3.08 -23.53
C ILE A 577 -8.50 -4.05 -24.45
N GLN A 578 -7.33 -4.50 -24.01
CA GLN A 578 -6.49 -5.42 -24.77
C GLN A 578 -6.99 -6.87 -24.57
N PRO A 579 -7.45 -7.58 -25.62
CA PRO A 579 -8.01 -8.93 -25.45
C PRO A 579 -7.04 -9.96 -24.84
N SER A 580 -5.73 -9.83 -25.12
CA SER A 580 -4.70 -10.73 -24.59
C SER A 580 -4.52 -10.63 -23.08
N LEU A 581 -4.79 -9.47 -22.48
CA LEU A 581 -4.83 -9.27 -21.03
C LEU A 581 -6.20 -9.61 -20.47
N ALA A 582 -7.26 -9.11 -21.11
CA ALA A 582 -8.65 -9.29 -20.68
C ALA A 582 -9.07 -10.78 -20.62
N THR A 583 -8.45 -11.67 -21.39
CA THR A 583 -8.73 -13.11 -21.39
C THR A 583 -7.86 -13.93 -20.43
N LEU A 584 -6.88 -13.33 -19.74
CA LEU A 584 -6.05 -14.06 -18.79
C LEU A 584 -6.91 -14.65 -17.66
N PRO A 585 -6.73 -15.94 -17.28
CA PRO A 585 -7.47 -16.55 -16.18
C PRO A 585 -7.16 -15.95 -14.80
N GLY A 586 -6.11 -15.16 -14.69
CA GLY A 586 -5.73 -14.45 -13.47
C GLY A 586 -6.25 -13.02 -13.36
N VAL A 587 -6.95 -12.53 -14.39
CA VAL A 587 -7.66 -11.25 -14.37
C VAL A 587 -9.14 -11.57 -14.12
N ASP A 588 -9.67 -11.27 -12.95
CA ASP A 588 -11.00 -11.72 -12.52
C ASP A 588 -12.14 -10.82 -13.00
N TYR A 589 -11.87 -9.52 -13.15
CA TYR A 589 -12.80 -8.51 -13.66
C TYR A 589 -12.07 -7.53 -14.57
N LEU A 590 -12.82 -6.77 -15.36
CA LEU A 590 -12.28 -5.74 -16.25
C LEU A 590 -12.51 -4.36 -15.65
N ALA A 591 -11.49 -3.51 -15.72
CA ALA A 591 -11.54 -2.12 -15.30
C ALA A 591 -11.22 -1.21 -16.50
N THR A 592 -11.97 -0.13 -16.69
CA THR A 592 -11.70 0.87 -17.75
C THR A 592 -12.23 2.24 -17.38
N ASP A 593 -11.82 3.25 -18.13
CA ASP A 593 -12.38 4.59 -18.04
C ASP A 593 -13.66 4.81 -18.84
N ILE A 594 -14.34 5.92 -18.55
CA ILE A 594 -15.24 6.56 -19.52
C ILE A 594 -14.95 8.08 -19.58
N TYR A 595 -14.13 8.47 -20.55
CA TYR A 595 -13.84 9.87 -20.91
C TYR A 595 -14.18 10.12 -22.39
N GLN A 596 -15.44 10.46 -22.68
CA GLN A 596 -15.96 10.93 -23.99
C GLN A 596 -17.49 11.11 -23.93
N MET A 597 -18.09 11.60 -25.02
CA MET A 597 -19.54 11.71 -25.19
C MET A 597 -20.02 11.06 -26.50
N PRO A 598 -21.31 10.66 -26.61
CA PRO A 598 -22.36 10.74 -25.58
C PRO A 598 -22.18 9.70 -24.46
N LEU A 599 -22.37 10.10 -23.20
CA LEU A 599 -22.07 9.27 -22.01
C LEU A 599 -22.79 7.92 -22.05
N LEU A 600 -24.10 7.94 -22.28
CA LEU A 600 -24.92 6.72 -22.23
C LEU A 600 -24.49 5.70 -23.29
N LYS A 601 -24.07 6.17 -24.47
CA LYS A 601 -23.57 5.28 -25.53
C LYS A 601 -22.32 4.53 -25.06
N LEU A 602 -21.41 5.20 -24.37
CA LEU A 602 -20.19 4.59 -23.86
C LEU A 602 -20.46 3.63 -22.71
N VAL A 603 -21.38 3.95 -21.80
CA VAL A 603 -21.80 3.01 -20.74
C VAL A 603 -22.36 1.72 -21.34
N LEU A 604 -23.26 1.83 -22.33
CA LEU A 604 -23.82 0.65 -23.01
C LEU A 604 -22.74 -0.16 -23.73
N ALA A 605 -21.84 0.51 -24.46
CA ALA A 605 -20.78 -0.16 -25.21
C ALA A 605 -19.75 -0.82 -24.29
N SER A 606 -19.46 -0.21 -23.14
CA SER A 606 -18.58 -0.79 -22.11
C SER A 606 -19.22 -2.05 -21.52
N ALA A 607 -20.50 -1.99 -21.12
CA ALA A 607 -21.23 -3.15 -20.64
C ALA A 607 -21.23 -4.32 -21.66
N GLN A 608 -21.45 -4.01 -22.94
CA GLN A 608 -21.38 -5.00 -24.02
C GLN A 608 -19.98 -5.60 -24.19
N CYS A 609 -18.94 -4.77 -24.10
CA CYS A 609 -17.54 -5.20 -24.16
C CYS A 609 -17.22 -6.17 -23.01
N PHE A 610 -17.55 -5.81 -21.77
CA PHE A 610 -17.32 -6.65 -20.61
C PHE A 610 -18.05 -8.00 -20.73
N ASN A 611 -19.32 -7.96 -21.14
CA ASN A 611 -20.12 -9.16 -21.32
C ASN A 611 -19.54 -10.09 -22.39
N ALA A 612 -18.95 -9.55 -23.46
CA ALA A 612 -18.31 -10.36 -24.50
C ALA A 612 -17.09 -11.16 -23.98
N PHE A 613 -16.44 -10.69 -22.92
CA PHE A 613 -15.36 -11.42 -22.23
C PHE A 613 -15.87 -12.37 -21.14
N GLY A 614 -17.15 -12.33 -20.77
CA GLY A 614 -17.71 -13.20 -19.73
C GLY A 614 -17.23 -12.84 -18.32
N LYS A 615 -16.83 -11.60 -18.08
CA LYS A 615 -16.27 -11.13 -16.80
C LYS A 615 -17.09 -9.95 -16.25
N PRO A 616 -17.10 -9.72 -14.92
CA PRO A 616 -17.62 -8.47 -14.38
C PRO A 616 -16.81 -7.30 -14.92
N GLY A 617 -17.48 -6.17 -15.13
CA GLY A 617 -16.82 -4.95 -15.60
C GLY A 617 -17.15 -3.76 -14.72
N LEU A 618 -16.11 -3.04 -14.30
CA LEU A 618 -16.19 -1.85 -13.48
C LEU A 618 -15.57 -0.67 -14.24
N VAL A 619 -16.16 0.51 -14.07
CA VAL A 619 -15.56 1.75 -14.57
C VAL A 619 -14.87 2.41 -13.38
N THR A 620 -13.54 2.45 -13.38
CA THR A 620 -12.70 2.82 -12.23
C THR A 620 -12.25 4.27 -12.25
N GLU A 621 -12.30 4.91 -13.43
CA GLU A 621 -12.29 6.36 -13.54
C GLU A 621 -13.33 6.87 -14.54
N TYR A 622 -14.03 7.94 -14.17
CA TYR A 622 -14.89 8.66 -15.11
C TYR A 622 -15.22 10.06 -14.59
N GLY A 623 -15.70 10.90 -15.50
CA GLY A 623 -16.22 12.22 -15.17
C GLY A 623 -15.71 13.27 -16.15
N GLY A 624 -16.59 13.71 -17.06
CA GLY A 624 -16.24 14.58 -18.17
C GLY A 624 -15.94 13.83 -19.47
N ARG A 625 -15.64 14.61 -20.51
CA ARG A 625 -15.28 14.21 -21.88
C ARG A 625 -13.79 13.89 -22.02
N SER A 626 -13.01 14.18 -20.98
CA SER A 626 -11.57 14.13 -20.97
C SER A 626 -11.05 13.93 -19.55
N PRO A 627 -9.89 13.27 -19.38
CA PRO A 627 -9.21 13.17 -18.08
C PRO A 627 -8.72 14.53 -17.55
N PHE A 628 -8.84 15.61 -18.33
CA PHE A 628 -8.48 16.98 -17.93
C PHE A 628 -9.66 17.78 -17.35
N GLY A 629 -10.79 17.12 -17.05
CA GLY A 629 -11.97 17.76 -16.46
C GLY A 629 -12.90 18.40 -17.48
N ASP A 630 -13.96 19.02 -16.98
CA ASP A 630 -15.02 19.65 -17.79
C ASP A 630 -15.79 20.72 -16.98
N PRO A 631 -16.61 21.57 -17.61
CA PRO A 631 -17.49 22.50 -16.89
C PRO A 631 -18.36 21.81 -15.83
N PRO A 632 -18.63 22.46 -14.67
CA PRO A 632 -19.40 21.87 -13.57
C PRO A 632 -20.76 21.28 -13.98
N GLY A 633 -21.45 21.90 -14.96
CA GLY A 633 -22.73 21.37 -15.47
C GLY A 633 -22.60 19.98 -16.09
N ILE A 634 -21.53 19.72 -16.84
CA ILE A 634 -21.26 18.40 -17.45
C ILE A 634 -20.88 17.40 -16.35
N LEU A 635 -19.99 17.78 -15.43
CA LEU A 635 -19.58 16.89 -14.34
C LEU A 635 -20.75 16.49 -13.44
N ARG A 636 -21.64 17.43 -13.06
CA ARG A 636 -22.86 17.12 -12.29
C ARG A 636 -23.79 16.17 -13.06
N ALA A 637 -23.94 16.36 -14.37
CA ALA A 637 -24.68 15.43 -15.22
C ALA A 637 -24.05 14.04 -15.23
N HIS A 638 -22.73 13.96 -15.36
CA HIS A 638 -22.03 12.68 -15.42
C HIS A 638 -22.10 11.93 -14.09
N VAL A 639 -21.94 12.60 -12.94
CA VAL A 639 -22.14 11.95 -11.61
C VAL A 639 -23.49 11.27 -11.58
N HIS A 640 -24.56 12.01 -11.85
CA HIS A 640 -25.93 11.49 -11.78
C HIS A 640 -26.23 10.42 -12.84
N ALA A 641 -25.99 10.74 -14.12
CA ALA A 641 -26.33 9.88 -15.24
C ALA A 641 -25.48 8.61 -15.28
N GLY A 642 -24.20 8.68 -14.90
CA GLY A 642 -23.31 7.52 -14.84
C GLY A 642 -23.79 6.48 -13.81
N ILE A 643 -24.18 6.93 -12.62
CA ILE A 643 -24.71 6.08 -11.54
C ILE A 643 -25.97 5.32 -12.01
N TRP A 644 -26.94 6.01 -12.62
CA TRP A 644 -28.17 5.37 -13.07
C TRP A 644 -28.00 4.54 -14.35
N ALA A 645 -27.19 5.01 -15.31
CA ALA A 645 -26.96 4.29 -16.57
C ALA A 645 -26.24 2.95 -16.31
N THR A 646 -25.22 2.93 -15.46
CA THR A 646 -24.51 1.69 -15.10
C THR A 646 -25.44 0.72 -14.38
N TYR A 647 -26.28 1.19 -13.45
CA TYR A 647 -27.27 0.33 -12.82
C TYR A 647 -28.29 -0.24 -13.81
N MET A 648 -28.63 0.47 -14.89
CA MET A 648 -29.52 -0.02 -15.95
C MET A 648 -28.80 -0.80 -17.06
N THR A 649 -27.56 -1.22 -16.83
CA THR A 649 -26.79 -2.09 -17.72
C THR A 649 -26.15 -3.24 -16.93
N HIS A 650 -25.50 -4.17 -17.63
CA HIS A 650 -24.75 -5.27 -17.03
C HIS A 650 -23.33 -4.85 -16.60
N THR A 651 -23.17 -3.62 -16.10
CA THR A 651 -21.94 -3.24 -15.39
C THR A 651 -22.02 -3.71 -13.94
N ALA A 652 -20.88 -4.04 -13.36
CA ALA A 652 -20.82 -4.73 -12.08
C ALA A 652 -21.01 -3.82 -10.86
N GLY A 653 -20.91 -2.50 -11.03
CA GLY A 653 -21.02 -1.47 -9.99
C GLY A 653 -21.26 -0.08 -10.59
N THR A 654 -21.40 0.94 -9.75
CA THR A 654 -21.37 2.34 -10.19
C THR A 654 -19.99 2.68 -10.76
N PRO A 655 -19.91 3.63 -11.70
CA PRO A 655 -18.62 4.12 -12.15
C PRO A 655 -17.98 4.93 -11.01
N LEU A 656 -16.67 4.82 -10.83
CA LEU A 656 -15.94 5.48 -9.75
C LEU A 656 -15.49 6.87 -10.20
N PHE A 657 -16.18 7.90 -9.73
CA PHE A 657 -15.98 9.27 -10.22
C PHE A 657 -14.63 9.82 -9.79
N TRP A 658 -13.84 10.32 -10.75
CA TRP A 658 -12.45 10.74 -10.53
C TRP A 658 -12.34 11.99 -9.65
N TRP A 659 -13.21 12.98 -9.89
CA TRP A 659 -13.15 14.30 -9.24
C TRP A 659 -13.78 14.28 -7.83
N HIS A 660 -13.30 13.45 -6.92
CA HIS A 660 -13.89 13.29 -5.58
C HIS A 660 -13.94 14.57 -4.74
N GLN A 661 -12.98 15.48 -4.91
CA GLN A 661 -13.04 16.79 -4.24
C GLN A 661 -14.21 17.66 -4.74
N PHE A 662 -14.68 17.43 -5.97
CA PHE A 662 -15.91 18.04 -6.48
C PHE A 662 -17.14 17.46 -5.79
N ILE A 663 -17.18 16.15 -5.52
CA ILE A 663 -18.24 15.52 -4.72
C ILE A 663 -18.29 16.14 -3.32
N GLU A 664 -17.13 16.32 -2.69
CA GLU A 664 -17.06 16.90 -1.35
C GLU A 664 -17.51 18.37 -1.33
N SER A 665 -16.96 19.19 -2.23
CA SER A 665 -17.23 20.63 -2.28
C SER A 665 -18.71 20.94 -2.56
N ASP A 666 -19.33 20.17 -3.47
CA ASP A 666 -20.73 20.36 -3.86
C ASP A 666 -21.72 19.49 -3.08
N ASN A 667 -21.23 18.69 -2.13
CA ASN A 667 -22.01 17.74 -1.34
C ASN A 667 -22.89 16.80 -2.20
N LEU A 668 -22.28 16.15 -3.19
CA LEU A 668 -22.98 15.34 -4.20
C LEU A 668 -23.36 13.92 -3.75
N TYR A 669 -23.14 13.58 -2.47
CA TYR A 669 -23.38 12.24 -1.90
C TYR A 669 -24.85 11.76 -2.02
N SER A 670 -25.81 12.68 -2.17
CA SER A 670 -27.22 12.31 -2.34
C SER A 670 -27.50 11.44 -3.57
N HIS A 671 -26.67 11.55 -4.62
CA HIS A 671 -26.80 10.71 -5.81
C HIS A 671 -26.56 9.22 -5.50
N TYR A 672 -25.53 8.93 -4.71
CA TYR A 672 -25.22 7.56 -4.26
C TYR A 672 -26.30 7.04 -3.31
N LYS A 673 -26.74 7.89 -2.37
CA LYS A 673 -27.84 7.56 -1.45
C LYS A 673 -29.12 7.19 -2.18
N ALA A 674 -29.46 7.91 -3.24
CA ALA A 674 -30.65 7.65 -4.02
C ALA A 674 -30.58 6.27 -4.71
N LEU A 675 -29.44 5.94 -5.32
CA LEU A 675 -29.24 4.62 -5.91
C LEU A 675 -29.22 3.52 -4.85
N ALA A 676 -28.53 3.72 -3.72
CA ALA A 676 -28.45 2.74 -2.64
C ALA A 676 -29.86 2.40 -2.10
N ALA A 677 -30.73 3.39 -1.95
CA ALA A 677 -32.12 3.19 -1.57
C ALA A 677 -32.92 2.40 -2.63
N PHE A 678 -32.71 2.70 -3.92
CA PHE A 678 -33.32 1.95 -5.02
C PHE A 678 -32.80 0.51 -5.14
N HIS A 679 -31.52 0.29 -4.88
CA HIS A 679 -30.87 -1.02 -4.93
C HIS A 679 -31.23 -1.92 -3.73
N LYS A 680 -31.56 -1.32 -2.58
CA LYS A 680 -31.81 -2.05 -1.33
C LYS A 680 -32.84 -3.17 -1.48
N GLY A 681 -32.44 -4.38 -1.14
CA GLY A 681 -33.29 -5.58 -1.15
C GLY A 681 -33.55 -6.18 -2.53
N GLU A 682 -32.87 -5.69 -3.58
CA GLU A 682 -33.01 -6.22 -4.93
C GLU A 682 -32.06 -7.40 -5.19
N GLU A 683 -32.48 -8.31 -6.06
CA GLU A 683 -31.64 -9.38 -6.62
C GLU A 683 -31.85 -9.41 -8.15
N ARG A 684 -30.74 -9.19 -8.88
CA ARG A 684 -30.70 -9.16 -10.35
C ARG A 684 -29.90 -10.30 -10.96
N ARG A 685 -29.02 -10.92 -10.17
CA ARG A 685 -28.07 -11.93 -10.64
C ARG A 685 -28.79 -13.21 -11.01
N GLY A 686 -28.49 -13.75 -12.18
CA GLY A 686 -28.99 -15.05 -12.64
C GLY A 686 -30.49 -15.07 -12.92
N GLU A 687 -31.08 -13.89 -13.12
CA GLU A 687 -32.51 -13.72 -13.42
C GLU A 687 -32.80 -13.65 -14.93
N GLY A 688 -31.77 -13.74 -15.77
CA GLY A 688 -31.92 -13.62 -17.22
C GLY A 688 -32.47 -12.26 -17.67
N LEU A 689 -32.15 -11.20 -16.91
CA LEU A 689 -32.46 -9.83 -17.33
C LEU A 689 -31.68 -9.52 -18.61
N VAL A 690 -32.35 -8.91 -19.58
CA VAL A 690 -31.76 -8.42 -20.81
C VAL A 690 -31.93 -6.92 -20.92
N GLN A 691 -30.97 -6.26 -21.56
CA GLN A 691 -31.04 -4.83 -21.81
C GLN A 691 -32.12 -4.52 -22.86
N THR A 692 -33.05 -3.62 -22.54
CA THR A 692 -34.12 -3.17 -23.44
C THR A 692 -34.22 -1.64 -23.43
N VAL A 693 -34.88 -1.09 -24.45
CA VAL A 693 -35.20 0.34 -24.55
C VAL A 693 -36.72 0.47 -24.53
N PRO A 694 -37.33 0.84 -23.38
CA PRO A 694 -38.76 1.10 -23.30
C PRO A 694 -39.18 2.18 -24.29
N THR A 695 -40.38 2.04 -24.85
CA THR A 695 -40.93 3.03 -25.77
C THR A 695 -41.92 3.95 -25.05
N PHE A 696 -42.20 5.11 -25.65
CA PHE A 696 -43.20 6.03 -25.14
C PHE A 696 -44.44 5.95 -26.06
N PRO A 697 -45.65 5.71 -25.53
CA PRO A 697 -46.88 5.72 -26.33
C PRO A 697 -47.10 7.03 -27.09
N SER A 698 -46.62 8.14 -26.52
CA SER A 698 -46.49 9.43 -27.19
C SER A 698 -44.99 9.77 -27.26
N PRO A 699 -44.38 9.81 -28.46
CA PRO A 699 -42.98 10.16 -28.60
C PRO A 699 -42.65 11.50 -27.96
N HIS A 700 -41.51 11.59 -27.29
CA HIS A 700 -41.01 12.81 -26.67
C HIS A 700 -39.57 13.06 -27.11
N TYR A 701 -39.28 14.26 -27.60
CA TYR A 701 -37.97 14.57 -28.19
C TYR A 701 -36.83 14.52 -27.17
N ASP A 702 -37.10 14.94 -25.93
CA ASP A 702 -36.10 14.98 -24.86
C ASP A 702 -36.12 13.76 -23.93
N LEU A 703 -37.07 12.82 -24.04
CA LEU A 703 -37.07 11.67 -23.11
C LEU A 703 -36.41 10.44 -23.75
N GLY A 704 -35.57 9.79 -22.96
CA GLY A 704 -35.01 8.47 -23.22
C GLY A 704 -35.36 7.51 -22.10
N ALA A 705 -35.17 6.21 -22.35
CA ALA A 705 -35.31 5.19 -21.32
C ALA A 705 -34.27 4.08 -21.54
N LEU A 706 -33.73 3.56 -20.44
CA LEU A 706 -32.89 2.36 -20.41
C LEU A 706 -33.51 1.37 -19.42
N ALA A 707 -33.49 0.08 -19.75
CA ALA A 707 -34.03 -0.93 -18.86
C ALA A 707 -33.25 -2.24 -18.87
N LEU A 708 -33.30 -2.93 -17.73
CA LEU A 708 -32.99 -4.35 -17.60
C LEU A 708 -34.28 -5.09 -17.29
N GLN A 709 -34.64 -6.05 -18.13
CA GLN A 709 -35.94 -6.69 -18.08
C GLN A 709 -35.88 -8.19 -18.37
N ASN A 710 -36.72 -8.96 -17.69
CA ASN A 710 -37.14 -10.30 -18.11
C ASN A 710 -38.69 -10.34 -18.16
N PRO A 711 -39.32 -11.48 -18.50
CA PRO A 711 -40.78 -11.54 -18.59
C PRO A 711 -41.55 -11.20 -17.29
N ARG A 712 -40.91 -11.32 -16.12
CA ARG A 712 -41.57 -11.15 -14.81
C ARG A 712 -41.16 -9.87 -14.08
N LYS A 713 -40.07 -9.21 -14.47
CA LYS A 713 -39.58 -8.01 -13.80
C LYS A 713 -38.88 -7.06 -14.76
N ALA A 714 -38.95 -5.76 -14.47
CA ALA A 714 -38.18 -4.73 -15.17
C ALA A 714 -37.67 -3.69 -14.17
N TYR A 715 -36.45 -3.22 -14.41
CA TYR A 715 -35.90 -2.00 -13.83
C TYR A 715 -35.72 -1.02 -14.97
N VAL A 716 -36.29 0.17 -14.84
CA VAL A 716 -36.29 1.18 -15.90
C VAL A 716 -35.76 2.49 -15.34
N TRP A 717 -34.93 3.19 -16.10
CA TRP A 717 -34.60 4.59 -15.86
C TRP A 717 -35.09 5.41 -17.04
N VAL A 718 -35.95 6.39 -16.78
CA VAL A 718 -36.49 7.34 -17.76
C VAL A 718 -35.82 8.68 -17.50
N PHE A 719 -35.22 9.29 -18.52
CA PHE A 719 -34.35 10.46 -18.34
C PHE A 719 -34.51 11.50 -19.44
N SER A 720 -34.20 12.76 -19.10
CA SER A 720 -33.98 13.84 -20.07
C SER A 720 -32.64 13.65 -20.79
N ARG A 721 -32.68 13.51 -22.12
CA ARG A 721 -31.50 13.32 -22.98
C ARG A 721 -30.54 14.50 -22.90
N THR A 722 -31.08 15.72 -22.83
CA THR A 722 -30.25 16.92 -22.71
C THR A 722 -29.60 17.01 -21.33
N SER A 723 -30.35 16.70 -20.26
CA SER A 723 -29.87 16.82 -18.88
C SER A 723 -28.82 15.76 -18.51
N THR A 724 -28.82 14.59 -19.16
CA THR A 724 -27.79 13.55 -18.96
C THR A 724 -26.42 13.91 -19.53
N GLU A 725 -26.37 14.84 -20.47
CA GLU A 725 -25.13 15.27 -21.14
C GLU A 725 -24.60 16.57 -20.51
N THR A 726 -25.48 17.48 -20.10
CA THR A 726 -25.12 18.69 -19.35
C THR A 726 -26.26 19.09 -18.42
N MET A 727 -25.94 19.33 -17.15
CA MET A 727 -26.95 19.66 -16.14
C MET A 727 -27.47 21.08 -16.37
N PRO A 728 -28.77 21.28 -16.65
CA PRO A 728 -29.31 22.62 -16.85
C PRO A 728 -29.43 23.35 -15.51
N GLN A 729 -29.37 24.69 -15.55
CA GLN A 729 -29.57 25.53 -14.35
C GLN A 729 -30.95 25.35 -13.72
N THR A 730 -31.96 25.08 -14.55
CA THR A 730 -33.31 24.72 -14.11
C THR A 730 -33.62 23.33 -14.65
N LEU A 731 -33.81 22.39 -13.72
CA LEU A 731 -34.13 21.01 -14.08
C LEU A 731 -35.53 20.93 -14.72
N PRO A 732 -35.69 20.24 -15.87
CA PRO A 732 -36.99 20.14 -16.53
C PRO A 732 -37.96 19.30 -15.71
N VAL A 733 -39.24 19.67 -15.73
CA VAL A 733 -40.31 18.91 -15.08
C VAL A 733 -41.16 18.25 -16.15
N PHE A 734 -41.31 16.93 -16.06
CA PHE A 734 -42.13 16.16 -16.99
C PHE A 734 -43.46 15.77 -16.34
N LYS A 735 -44.55 15.90 -17.11
CA LYS A 735 -45.92 15.61 -16.66
C LYS A 735 -46.65 14.81 -17.73
N LYS A 736 -47.64 14.00 -17.31
CA LYS A 736 -48.50 13.22 -18.21
C LYS A 736 -47.71 12.33 -19.18
N THR A 737 -46.63 11.72 -18.69
CA THR A 737 -45.79 10.80 -19.46
C THR A 737 -46.12 9.36 -19.07
N SER A 738 -45.79 8.43 -19.98
CA SER A 738 -45.94 7.00 -19.74
C SER A 738 -44.89 6.24 -20.53
N ILE A 739 -44.47 5.09 -20.03
CA ILE A 739 -43.63 4.14 -20.76
C ILE A 739 -44.43 2.89 -21.11
N LEU A 740 -44.05 2.23 -22.20
CA LEU A 740 -44.57 0.95 -22.64
C LEU A 740 -43.46 -0.09 -22.52
N LEU A 741 -43.73 -1.13 -21.72
CA LEU A 741 -42.93 -2.34 -21.67
C LEU A 741 -43.60 -3.43 -22.51
N THR A 742 -42.80 -4.26 -23.19
CA THR A 742 -43.25 -5.39 -24.01
C THR A 742 -42.62 -6.68 -23.50
N ASN A 743 -43.03 -7.85 -24.00
CA ASN A 743 -42.48 -9.16 -23.61
C ASN A 743 -42.62 -9.48 -22.10
N LEU A 744 -43.69 -9.00 -21.47
CA LEU A 744 -44.05 -9.32 -20.09
C LEU A 744 -44.99 -10.52 -20.04
N THR A 745 -44.94 -11.30 -18.97
CA THR A 745 -45.92 -12.37 -18.71
C THR A 745 -47.28 -11.75 -18.38
N PRO A 746 -48.39 -12.20 -19.00
CA PRO A 746 -49.71 -11.70 -18.61
C PRO A 746 -49.96 -11.89 -17.10
N GLY A 747 -50.50 -10.88 -16.44
CA GLY A 747 -50.73 -10.89 -15.00
C GLY A 747 -50.72 -9.50 -14.36
N LYS A 748 -50.80 -9.48 -13.02
CA LYS A 748 -50.76 -8.24 -12.24
C LYS A 748 -49.33 -7.92 -11.82
N TYR A 749 -48.95 -6.66 -11.93
CA TYR A 749 -47.63 -6.16 -11.63
C TYR A 749 -47.70 -5.10 -10.54
N ARG A 750 -46.83 -5.20 -9.55
CA ARG A 750 -46.51 -4.09 -8.65
C ARG A 750 -45.53 -3.16 -9.36
N VAL A 751 -45.88 -1.88 -9.40
CA VAL A 751 -45.06 -0.83 -10.00
C VAL A 751 -44.74 0.21 -8.95
N GLU A 752 -43.46 0.53 -8.81
CA GLU A 752 -42.96 1.60 -7.96
C GLU A 752 -42.19 2.58 -8.84
N VAL A 753 -42.56 3.85 -8.83
CA VAL A 753 -41.81 4.94 -9.47
C VAL A 753 -41.05 5.70 -8.39
N TRP A 754 -39.76 5.94 -8.62
CA TRP A 754 -38.80 6.46 -7.66
C TRP A 754 -38.22 7.79 -8.13
N ASP A 755 -38.03 8.71 -7.18
CA ASP A 755 -37.25 9.93 -7.30
C ASP A 755 -35.76 9.57 -7.29
N THR A 756 -35.08 9.77 -8.41
CA THR A 756 -33.67 9.42 -8.63
C THR A 756 -32.69 10.35 -7.92
N TRP A 757 -33.17 11.46 -7.36
CA TRP A 757 -32.38 12.45 -6.64
C TRP A 757 -32.46 12.24 -5.12
N LYS A 758 -33.61 11.78 -4.64
CA LYS A 758 -33.88 11.62 -3.20
C LYS A 758 -33.89 10.15 -2.73
N GLY A 759 -34.04 9.20 -3.65
CA GLY A 759 -34.17 7.78 -3.30
C GLY A 759 -35.46 7.45 -2.58
N VAL A 760 -36.57 8.10 -2.96
CA VAL A 760 -37.89 7.87 -2.36
C VAL A 760 -38.91 7.49 -3.43
N ILE A 761 -39.94 6.73 -3.05
CA ILE A 761 -41.03 6.36 -3.94
C ILE A 761 -41.91 7.60 -4.19
N LEU A 762 -42.09 7.97 -5.45
CA LEU A 762 -43.01 9.01 -5.92
C LEU A 762 -44.44 8.48 -6.08
N ALA A 763 -44.58 7.26 -6.59
CA ALA A 763 -45.87 6.61 -6.79
C ALA A 763 -45.74 5.09 -6.72
N GLN A 764 -46.78 4.43 -6.22
CA GLN A 764 -46.90 2.98 -6.23
C GLN A 764 -48.28 2.59 -6.76
N SER A 765 -48.34 1.61 -7.65
CA SER A 765 -49.60 1.12 -8.23
C SER A 765 -49.55 -0.38 -8.54
N GLU A 766 -50.72 -0.97 -8.76
CA GLU A 766 -50.86 -2.30 -9.33
C GLU A 766 -51.51 -2.18 -10.71
N LEU A 767 -50.87 -2.76 -11.73
CA LEU A 767 -51.32 -2.69 -13.12
C LEU A 767 -51.45 -4.11 -13.69
N ALA A 768 -52.44 -4.32 -14.55
CA ALA A 768 -52.63 -5.59 -15.25
C ALA A 768 -52.02 -5.54 -16.66
N SER A 769 -51.40 -6.63 -17.08
CA SER A 769 -50.96 -6.87 -18.46
C SER A 769 -51.73 -8.06 -19.03
N ASP A 770 -52.47 -7.84 -20.11
CA ASP A 770 -53.29 -8.89 -20.75
C ASP A 770 -52.70 -9.37 -22.08
N ALA A 771 -51.84 -8.55 -22.69
CA ALA A 771 -51.33 -8.75 -24.06
C ALA A 771 -49.79 -8.71 -24.12
N SER A 772 -49.12 -9.19 -23.07
CA SER A 772 -47.66 -9.17 -22.91
C SER A 772 -47.03 -7.77 -22.99
N THR A 773 -47.85 -6.73 -22.82
CA THR A 773 -47.43 -5.34 -22.79
C THR A 773 -48.00 -4.64 -21.56
N LEU A 774 -47.27 -3.67 -21.02
CA LEU A 774 -47.68 -2.92 -19.83
C LEU A 774 -47.38 -1.44 -20.05
N THR A 775 -48.43 -0.62 -20.13
CA THR A 775 -48.31 0.84 -20.15
C THR A 775 -48.30 1.34 -18.71
N ILE A 776 -47.22 2.02 -18.33
CA ILE A 776 -47.01 2.52 -16.97
C ILE A 776 -47.14 4.04 -17.00
N PRO A 777 -48.17 4.64 -16.36
CA PRO A 777 -48.23 6.07 -16.18
C PRO A 777 -47.16 6.52 -15.19
N LEU A 778 -46.43 7.58 -15.54
CA LEU A 778 -45.43 8.18 -14.67
C LEU A 778 -46.04 9.40 -13.95
N PRO A 779 -45.82 9.56 -12.64
CA PRO A 779 -46.17 10.79 -11.93
C PRO A 779 -45.35 11.97 -12.46
N GLU A 780 -45.62 13.18 -11.96
CA GLU A 780 -44.73 14.30 -12.20
C GLU A 780 -43.33 14.00 -11.62
N PHE A 781 -42.29 14.18 -12.42
CA PHE A 781 -40.90 13.98 -11.99
C PHE A 781 -39.97 15.06 -12.54
N LEU A 782 -38.83 15.23 -11.86
CA LEU A 782 -37.82 16.24 -12.13
C LEU A 782 -36.65 15.58 -12.87
N CYS A 783 -36.38 16.02 -14.10
CA CYS A 783 -35.31 15.54 -14.98
C CYS A 783 -35.46 14.07 -15.42
N ASP A 784 -35.63 13.16 -14.47
CA ASP A 784 -35.63 11.72 -14.65
C ASP A 784 -36.36 11.00 -13.50
N CYS A 785 -36.66 9.72 -13.68
CA CYS A 785 -37.21 8.85 -12.64
C CYS A 785 -36.80 7.39 -12.90
N ALA A 786 -36.85 6.56 -11.85
CA ALA A 786 -36.60 5.13 -11.96
C ALA A 786 -37.87 4.33 -11.64
N VAL A 787 -38.02 3.15 -12.25
CA VAL A 787 -39.22 2.32 -12.09
C VAL A 787 -38.81 0.89 -11.77
N LYS A 788 -39.43 0.30 -10.75
CA LYS A 788 -39.41 -1.14 -10.49
C LYS A 788 -40.75 -1.72 -10.91
N VAL A 789 -40.71 -2.81 -11.68
CA VAL A 789 -41.89 -3.55 -12.13
C VAL A 789 -41.69 -5.00 -11.75
N LYS A 790 -42.60 -5.58 -10.98
CA LYS A 790 -42.51 -6.97 -10.49
C LYS A 790 -43.87 -7.67 -10.60
N LEU A 791 -43.90 -8.83 -11.25
CA LEU A 791 -45.09 -9.67 -11.33
C LEU A 791 -45.51 -10.10 -9.91
N ILE A 792 -46.77 -9.90 -9.57
CA ILE A 792 -47.37 -10.34 -8.33
C ILE A 792 -47.59 -11.86 -8.44
N PRO A 793 -47.09 -12.66 -7.48
CA PRO A 793 -47.22 -14.12 -7.50
C PRO A 793 -48.66 -14.65 -7.58
#